data_AF-A0A929Y876-F1
#
_entry.id   AF-A0A929Y876-F1
#
_cell.length_a   1.000
_cell.length_b   1.000
_cell.length_c   1.000
_cell.angle_alpha   90.00
_cell.angle_beta   90.00
_cell.angle_gamma   90.00
#
_symmetry.space_group_name_H-M   'P 1'
#
loop_
_entity.id
_entity.type
_entity.pdbx_description
1 polymer ?
#
loop_
_entity_poly.entity_id
_entity_poly.type
_entity_poly.pdbx_seq_one_letter_code
_entity_poly.pdbx_strand_id
1 'polypeptide(L)'
;MRHRNKLDLSFLSHCFHPEKLLAALFLIPFLMFFFQPRMGVRLQFDPPKEAGQIQVYRTDSSVSFNYRSVFDVSKTTTTLQADGLHEDLTVFRLRFTGIRELNLQQIQFRFFGVPVKTMRAEEIASSIFDATSIRTELKGKSPQEIRLYIPSDNADLYFKPYNYLSFPFWAGYLLVLYGISLLLVQGLFALLERIGVKNRLEEILFFSYPAAVVMFGELANGSVSAMDTPYFFLNYGGLLGLSLVLRALTTRSLSLTLVNLFFGVAYLANHFVSLFRGRPILPWDIRAMNTAADVAAQYNYTLTPRILCLCLVILGAATLPYLLKLSVIRDFLEESGKKRKTGVHRGGVLSGSRFSAEAFYTKTEEGTEAKKPLKKRLAARALFFLSGAALLALLHLSPLYGNLQTDSWDVYIVMDYQRQGFPATFLKFYESYQVHAPKGYSQAEVERIYKEYAALARKENAKTAEEFAGKKHPAKILMIMNESLSEISYENKAIEQDTMPFLRSLHKNTVRGNLYVSVRGGGTCNTEFESLTGNSMAFLPANTYPYEGYLNRDTFSLASYFKNKGYEIASLHLSEKKNWNRQTVYPYLSLEPFFSIRDYPRVPTLRGYATDAFDLETLQKVEEKMSGRKKFLFNVTMQNHGGYAPTNDLTPTFSMKKYEKEAGGDLNPLEVYDTVVRLSDDAIKKLIDTYQKDPEPVMIIIYGDHQPALGDAADKLLFGEEQAGEDGKEKLAKYKTPFIIWTNYETPEKRIDALSANYLSYLILKTAGEPLTPYEALIGRCFEEYPVISAYGILDKDGKYVENMADAENKDAILQKNEILLDYAYAQYNNLFDKNRVEKLFTQIPKEEPEK
;
A
#
# COMPACT_ATOMS: atom_id res chain seq x y z
N MET A 1 -46.73 39.30 -51.02
CA MET A 1 -46.17 38.37 -49.99
C MET A 1 -45.07 37.51 -50.59
N ARG A 2 -43.80 37.72 -50.22
CA ARG A 2 -42.71 36.71 -50.26
C ARG A 2 -41.48 37.27 -49.52
N HIS A 3 -41.58 37.37 -48.20
CA HIS A 3 -40.41 37.53 -47.33
C HIS A 3 -39.70 36.18 -47.23
N ARG A 4 -38.53 36.04 -47.87
CA ARG A 4 -37.59 34.95 -47.57
C ARG A 4 -36.68 35.43 -46.44
N ASN A 5 -36.99 35.05 -45.21
CA ASN A 5 -36.02 35.08 -44.11
C ASN A 5 -34.90 34.09 -44.43
N LYS A 6 -33.78 34.58 -44.98
CA LYS A 6 -32.53 33.82 -44.93
C LYS A 6 -32.05 33.90 -43.48
N LEU A 7 -32.03 32.76 -42.77
CA LEU A 7 -31.31 32.68 -41.50
C LEU A 7 -29.85 33.08 -41.77
N ASP A 8 -29.37 34.09 -41.05
CA ASP A 8 -27.95 34.46 -41.05
C ASP A 8 -27.18 33.40 -40.24
N LEU A 9 -26.62 32.42 -40.95
CA LEU A 9 -25.83 31.33 -40.38
C LEU A 9 -24.36 31.74 -40.17
N SER A 10 -23.99 33.03 -40.30
CA SER A 10 -22.62 33.49 -40.08
C SER A 10 -22.12 33.21 -38.66
N PHE A 11 -23.02 33.21 -37.68
CA PHE A 11 -22.73 32.79 -36.31
C PHE A 11 -22.19 31.35 -36.24
N LEU A 12 -22.75 30.40 -37.01
CA LEU A 12 -22.26 29.02 -37.05
C LEU A 12 -20.83 28.95 -37.59
N SER A 13 -20.50 29.73 -38.64
CA SER A 13 -19.14 29.75 -39.18
C SER A 13 -18.09 30.25 -38.17
N HIS A 14 -18.48 31.12 -37.25
CA HIS A 14 -17.60 31.61 -36.18
C HIS A 14 -17.47 30.61 -35.01
N CYS A 15 -18.53 29.85 -34.73
CA CYS A 15 -18.55 28.84 -33.69
C CYS A 15 -17.77 27.57 -34.07
N PHE A 16 -17.83 27.15 -35.35
CA PHE A 16 -17.19 25.94 -35.88
C PHE A 16 -15.81 26.20 -36.53
N HIS A 17 -15.10 27.24 -36.09
CA HIS A 17 -13.73 27.52 -36.59
C HIS A 17 -12.79 26.35 -36.23
N PRO A 18 -11.92 25.87 -37.15
CA PRO A 18 -11.05 24.71 -36.90
C PRO A 18 -10.19 24.81 -35.63
N GLU A 19 -9.66 26.00 -35.32
CA GLU A 19 -8.92 26.22 -34.06
C GLU A 19 -9.78 26.00 -32.82
N LYS A 20 -11.05 26.41 -32.84
CA LYS A 20 -11.97 26.28 -31.71
C LYS A 20 -12.45 24.83 -31.56
N LEU A 21 -12.67 24.14 -32.67
CA LEU A 21 -12.95 22.70 -32.69
C LEU A 21 -11.81 21.92 -32.04
N LEU A 22 -10.57 22.21 -32.44
CA LEU A 22 -9.39 21.56 -31.90
C LEU A 22 -9.16 21.93 -30.42
N ALA A 23 -9.31 23.20 -30.05
CA ALA A 23 -9.21 23.65 -28.66
C ALA A 23 -10.25 22.99 -27.73
N ALA A 24 -11.44 22.68 -28.24
CA ALA A 24 -12.49 22.05 -27.44
C ALA A 24 -12.11 20.63 -26.98
N LEU A 25 -11.36 19.87 -27.80
CA LEU A 25 -10.82 18.57 -27.37
C LEU A 25 -9.93 18.69 -26.14
N PHE A 26 -9.22 19.81 -26.02
CA PHE A 26 -8.26 20.06 -24.95
C PHE A 26 -8.89 20.54 -23.64
N LEU A 27 -10.18 20.92 -23.62
CA LEU A 27 -10.88 21.20 -22.38
C LEU A 27 -11.57 19.97 -21.78
N ILE A 28 -11.74 18.89 -22.56
CA ILE A 28 -12.38 17.65 -22.11
C ILE A 28 -11.75 17.10 -20.81
N PRO A 29 -10.42 17.04 -20.63
CA PRO A 29 -9.84 16.51 -19.39
C PRO A 29 -10.31 17.26 -18.14
N PHE A 30 -10.42 18.60 -18.19
CA PHE A 30 -10.96 19.39 -17.08
C PHE A 30 -12.46 19.15 -16.88
N LEU A 31 -13.22 18.93 -17.96
CA LEU A 31 -14.63 18.60 -17.82
C LEU A 31 -14.86 17.20 -17.30
N MET A 32 -14.02 16.23 -17.65
CA MET A 32 -14.08 14.88 -17.07
C MET A 32 -13.90 14.92 -15.55
N PHE A 33 -13.20 15.92 -15.04
CA PHE A 33 -13.07 16.16 -13.62
C PHE A 33 -14.36 16.73 -13.00
N PHE A 34 -14.96 17.78 -13.57
CA PHE A 34 -16.21 18.34 -13.03
C PHE A 34 -17.44 17.44 -13.25
N PHE A 35 -17.39 16.62 -14.29
CA PHE A 35 -18.43 15.69 -14.68
C PHE A 35 -17.91 14.26 -14.59
N GLN A 36 -17.35 13.88 -13.43
CA GLN A 36 -16.81 12.53 -13.21
C GLN A 36 -17.82 11.46 -13.65
N PRO A 37 -17.37 10.42 -14.36
CA PRO A 37 -18.27 9.37 -14.78
C PRO A 37 -18.70 8.55 -13.56
N ARG A 38 -19.86 8.86 -12.97
CA ARG A 38 -20.43 8.11 -11.85
C ARG A 38 -21.60 7.23 -12.29
N MET A 39 -21.57 6.00 -11.82
CA MET A 39 -22.57 4.98 -12.08
C MET A 39 -23.63 4.96 -10.98
N GLY A 40 -24.83 4.54 -11.38
CA GLY A 40 -25.88 4.11 -10.48
C GLY A 40 -26.21 2.65 -10.71
N VAL A 41 -26.62 1.95 -9.66
CA VAL A 41 -27.13 0.59 -9.73
C VAL A 41 -28.51 0.58 -9.13
N ARG A 42 -29.46 0.06 -9.90
CA ARG A 42 -30.83 -0.16 -9.46
C ARG A 42 -31.11 -1.65 -9.44
N LEU A 43 -31.47 -2.17 -8.27
CA LEU A 43 -31.91 -3.54 -8.07
C LEU A 43 -33.43 -3.56 -8.13
N GLN A 44 -34.00 -4.52 -8.85
CA GLN A 44 -35.44 -4.77 -8.85
C GLN A 44 -35.70 -6.23 -8.48
N PHE A 45 -36.58 -6.44 -7.51
CA PHE A 45 -36.87 -7.73 -6.90
C PHE A 45 -38.32 -7.80 -6.43
N ASP A 46 -38.83 -9.02 -6.23
CA ASP A 46 -40.14 -9.21 -5.60
C ASP A 46 -40.12 -8.76 -4.14
N PRO A 47 -41.25 -8.30 -3.58
CA PRO A 47 -41.32 -7.96 -2.16
C PRO A 47 -40.80 -9.12 -1.30
N PRO A 48 -39.77 -8.90 -0.46
CA PRO A 48 -39.19 -9.97 0.32
C PRO A 48 -40.17 -10.44 1.39
N LYS A 49 -40.10 -11.73 1.74
CA LYS A 49 -40.97 -12.33 2.78
C LYS A 49 -40.71 -11.75 4.17
N GLU A 50 -39.51 -11.26 4.38
CA GLU A 50 -38.96 -10.75 5.64
C GLU A 50 -38.41 -9.35 5.44
N ALA A 51 -38.40 -8.56 6.51
CA ALA A 51 -37.71 -7.27 6.51
C ALA A 51 -36.25 -7.48 6.90
N GLY A 52 -35.36 -6.69 6.34
CA GLY A 52 -33.93 -6.77 6.60
C GLY A 52 -33.18 -5.64 5.93
N GLN A 53 -31.91 -5.85 5.63
CA GLN A 53 -31.07 -4.88 4.93
C GLN A 53 -30.40 -5.49 3.71
N ILE A 54 -30.27 -4.67 2.67
CA ILE A 54 -29.40 -4.95 1.53
C ILE A 54 -28.35 -3.85 1.47
N GLN A 55 -27.09 -4.26 1.42
CA GLN A 55 -25.96 -3.34 1.29
C GLN A 55 -25.31 -3.57 -0.06
N VAL A 56 -25.17 -2.50 -0.82
CA VAL A 56 -24.54 -2.51 -2.14
C VAL A 56 -23.11 -2.06 -1.99
N TYR A 57 -22.19 -2.92 -2.42
CA TYR A 57 -20.76 -2.69 -2.44
C TYR A 57 -20.24 -2.72 -3.88
N ARG A 58 -19.44 -1.73 -4.24
CA ARG A 58 -18.41 -1.95 -5.27
C ARG A 58 -17.24 -2.66 -4.61
N THR A 59 -16.57 -3.59 -5.28
CA THR A 59 -15.27 -4.11 -4.84
C THR A 59 -14.30 -4.09 -6.03
N ASP A 60 -13.02 -3.81 -5.80
CA ASP A 60 -11.98 -4.19 -6.77
C ASP A 60 -11.63 -5.66 -6.52
N SER A 61 -11.30 -6.40 -7.56
CA SER A 61 -10.73 -7.76 -7.46
C SER A 61 -9.43 -7.85 -6.65
N SER A 62 -8.82 -6.72 -6.28
CA SER A 62 -7.55 -6.66 -5.57
C SER A 62 -7.55 -5.83 -4.27
N VAL A 63 -8.50 -4.92 -4.06
CA VAL A 63 -8.44 -3.96 -2.93
C VAL A 63 -9.83 -3.55 -2.44
N SER A 64 -9.95 -3.48 -1.11
CA SER A 64 -11.14 -3.22 -0.28
C SER A 64 -11.82 -1.84 -0.45
N PHE A 65 -12.01 -1.37 -1.67
CA PHE A 65 -12.81 -0.16 -1.93
C PHE A 65 -14.30 -0.45 -1.88
N ASN A 66 -14.86 -0.43 -0.67
CA ASN A 66 -16.28 -0.60 -0.43
C ASN A 66 -17.00 0.75 -0.50
N TYR A 67 -17.38 1.22 -1.70
CA TYR A 67 -18.48 2.18 -1.75
C TYR A 67 -19.72 1.44 -1.27
N ARG A 68 -20.21 1.81 -0.08
CA ARG A 68 -21.31 1.12 0.60
C ARG A 68 -22.55 2.00 0.61
N SER A 69 -23.63 1.52 0.01
CA SER A 69 -24.97 2.05 0.26
C SER A 69 -25.76 1.02 1.05
N VAL A 70 -26.32 1.41 2.20
CA VAL A 70 -27.13 0.55 3.06
C VAL A 70 -28.59 0.91 2.86
N PHE A 71 -29.43 -0.09 2.62
CA PHE A 71 -30.86 0.07 2.44
C PHE A 71 -31.62 -0.83 3.40
N ASP A 72 -32.52 -0.25 4.18
CA ASP A 72 -33.54 -1.01 4.89
C ASP A 72 -34.61 -1.47 3.90
N VAL A 73 -34.94 -2.75 3.92
CA VAL A 73 -35.84 -3.40 2.99
C VAL A 73 -37.04 -3.94 3.77
N SER A 74 -38.22 -3.41 3.45
CA SER A 74 -39.49 -3.88 4.01
C SER A 74 -40.16 -4.92 3.10
N LYS A 75 -41.20 -5.58 3.60
CA LYS A 75 -42.05 -6.51 2.82
C LYS A 75 -42.83 -5.87 1.68
N THR A 76 -42.72 -4.56 1.47
CA THR A 76 -43.33 -3.82 0.35
C THR A 76 -42.28 -3.26 -0.61
N THR A 77 -40.99 -3.40 -0.28
CA THR A 77 -39.90 -2.85 -1.08
C THR A 77 -39.66 -3.73 -2.30
N THR A 78 -39.67 -3.14 -3.49
CA THR A 78 -39.48 -3.86 -4.77
C THR A 78 -38.33 -3.31 -5.60
N THR A 79 -37.73 -2.19 -5.18
CA THR A 79 -36.65 -1.53 -5.90
C THR A 79 -35.72 -0.81 -4.94
N LEU A 80 -34.42 -0.91 -5.20
CA LEU A 80 -33.37 -0.14 -4.52
C LEU A 80 -32.49 0.56 -5.55
N GLN A 81 -31.99 1.74 -5.23
CA GLN A 81 -31.10 2.50 -6.12
C GLN A 81 -29.93 3.08 -5.33
N ALA A 82 -28.73 2.67 -5.70
CA ALA A 82 -27.46 3.24 -5.24
C ALA A 82 -26.85 4.06 -6.37
N ASP A 83 -26.75 5.37 -6.20
CA ASP A 83 -26.08 6.28 -7.14
C ASP A 83 -24.70 6.68 -6.62
N GLY A 84 -23.85 7.19 -7.51
CA GLY A 84 -22.52 7.72 -7.13
C GLY A 84 -21.40 6.68 -7.10
N LEU A 85 -21.67 5.45 -7.57
CA LEU A 85 -20.67 4.41 -7.74
C LEU A 85 -19.62 4.84 -8.76
N HIS A 86 -18.39 4.38 -8.59
CA HIS A 86 -17.33 4.64 -9.56
C HIS A 86 -17.60 3.97 -10.92
N GLU A 87 -17.01 4.49 -12.01
CA GLU A 87 -17.20 3.95 -13.38
C GLU A 87 -16.61 2.55 -13.60
N ASP A 88 -15.73 2.13 -12.69
CA ASP A 88 -15.01 0.87 -12.82
C ASP A 88 -15.72 -0.25 -12.06
N LEU A 89 -16.48 -1.05 -12.81
CA LEU A 89 -17.49 -1.97 -12.29
C LEU A 89 -17.05 -3.43 -12.39
N THR A 90 -15.79 -3.70 -12.06
CA THR A 90 -15.16 -5.02 -12.23
C THR A 90 -15.75 -6.09 -11.33
N VAL A 91 -16.00 -5.77 -10.05
CA VAL A 91 -16.68 -6.67 -9.11
C VAL A 91 -17.75 -5.91 -8.33
N PHE A 92 -18.93 -6.51 -8.22
CA PHE A 92 -20.01 -6.08 -7.35
C PHE A 92 -20.29 -7.07 -6.25
N ARG A 93 -20.61 -6.54 -5.08
CA ARG A 93 -21.01 -7.32 -3.93
C ARG A 93 -22.35 -6.80 -3.39
N LEU A 94 -23.26 -7.73 -3.12
CA LEU A 94 -24.48 -7.47 -2.36
C LEU A 94 -24.40 -8.23 -1.04
N ARG A 95 -24.51 -7.51 0.07
CA ARG A 95 -24.65 -8.13 1.40
C ARG A 95 -26.10 -8.09 1.82
N PHE A 96 -26.61 -9.22 2.23
CA PHE A 96 -27.96 -9.38 2.78
C PHE A 96 -27.86 -9.58 4.28
N THR A 97 -28.65 -8.83 5.04
CA THR A 97 -28.77 -8.97 6.50
C THR A 97 -30.24 -9.18 6.89
N GLY A 98 -30.57 -10.27 7.57
CA GLY A 98 -31.95 -10.56 8.02
C GLY A 98 -32.95 -10.93 6.91
N ILE A 99 -32.48 -11.23 5.69
CA ILE A 99 -33.32 -11.68 4.56
C ILE A 99 -32.96 -13.13 4.26
N ARG A 100 -33.92 -14.07 4.34
CA ARG A 100 -33.67 -15.50 4.06
C ARG A 100 -33.95 -15.93 2.63
N GLU A 101 -34.80 -15.20 1.91
CA GLU A 101 -35.15 -15.47 0.51
C GLU A 101 -35.40 -14.15 -0.25
N LEU A 102 -34.84 -14.03 -1.44
CA LEU A 102 -35.09 -12.89 -2.33
C LEU A 102 -35.19 -13.35 -3.79
N ASN A 103 -36.25 -12.94 -4.50
CA ASN A 103 -36.36 -13.13 -5.95
C ASN A 103 -35.87 -11.88 -6.66
N LEU A 104 -34.65 -11.92 -7.21
CA LEU A 104 -34.07 -10.81 -7.95
C LEU A 104 -34.48 -10.89 -9.43
N GLN A 105 -35.11 -9.84 -9.94
CA GLN A 105 -35.62 -9.81 -11.32
C GLN A 105 -34.56 -9.25 -12.28
N GLN A 106 -34.01 -8.09 -11.95
CA GLN A 106 -33.01 -7.42 -12.79
C GLN A 106 -32.11 -6.47 -12.00
N ILE A 107 -30.93 -6.23 -12.57
CA ILE A 107 -29.97 -5.23 -12.13
C ILE A 107 -29.78 -4.24 -13.27
N GLN A 108 -30.14 -2.98 -13.05
CA GLN A 108 -29.93 -1.91 -14.02
C GLN A 108 -28.74 -1.05 -13.62
N PHE A 109 -27.76 -0.96 -14.51
CA PHE A 109 -26.67 -0.01 -14.43
C PHE A 109 -27.09 1.28 -15.12
N ARG A 110 -26.87 2.40 -14.44
CA ARG A 110 -27.34 3.73 -14.84
C ARG A 110 -26.18 4.71 -14.89
N PHE A 111 -26.28 5.70 -15.74
CA PHE A 111 -25.33 6.81 -15.83
C PHE A 111 -26.10 8.13 -15.89
N PHE A 112 -25.84 9.05 -14.96
CA PHE A 112 -26.66 10.26 -14.76
C PHE A 112 -28.18 9.97 -14.80
N GLY A 113 -28.59 8.87 -14.16
CA GLY A 113 -29.99 8.45 -14.11
C GLY A 113 -30.52 7.78 -15.39
N VAL A 114 -29.74 7.60 -16.45
CA VAL A 114 -30.13 6.90 -17.69
C VAL A 114 -29.67 5.44 -17.64
N PRO A 115 -30.54 4.42 -17.86
CA PRO A 115 -30.11 3.02 -17.94
C PRO A 115 -29.15 2.80 -19.12
N VAL A 116 -27.96 2.28 -18.83
CA VAL A 116 -26.94 1.94 -19.84
C VAL A 116 -26.83 0.44 -20.07
N LYS A 117 -27.15 -0.38 -19.07
CA LYS A 117 -27.18 -1.84 -19.17
C LYS A 117 -28.21 -2.41 -18.18
N THR A 118 -28.93 -3.44 -18.61
CA THR A 118 -29.88 -4.16 -17.76
C THR A 118 -29.53 -5.63 -17.80
N MET A 119 -29.09 -6.17 -16.67
CA MET A 119 -28.85 -7.60 -16.50
C MET A 119 -30.14 -8.26 -16.02
N ARG A 120 -30.56 -9.30 -16.75
CA ARG A 120 -31.71 -10.15 -16.41
C ARG A 120 -31.25 -11.42 -15.69
N ALA A 121 -32.18 -12.20 -15.15
CA ALA A 121 -31.90 -13.38 -14.32
C ALA A 121 -30.77 -14.30 -14.85
N GLU A 122 -30.76 -14.65 -16.15
CA GLU A 122 -29.72 -15.50 -16.75
C GLU A 122 -28.33 -14.85 -16.76
N GLU A 123 -28.26 -13.56 -17.10
CA GLU A 123 -26.99 -12.80 -17.08
C GLU A 123 -26.50 -12.59 -15.65
N ILE A 124 -27.40 -12.37 -14.70
CA ILE A 124 -27.05 -12.30 -13.28
C ILE A 124 -26.46 -13.65 -12.85
N ALA A 125 -27.17 -14.76 -13.10
CA ALA A 125 -26.71 -16.09 -12.71
C ALA A 125 -25.34 -16.45 -13.28
N SER A 126 -25.12 -16.20 -14.58
CA SER A 126 -23.84 -16.47 -15.27
C SER A 126 -22.71 -15.49 -14.91
N SER A 127 -23.02 -14.41 -14.19
CA SER A 127 -22.04 -13.43 -13.71
C SER A 127 -21.58 -13.65 -12.27
N ILE A 128 -22.28 -14.49 -11.50
CA ILE A 128 -21.91 -14.83 -10.14
C ILE A 128 -20.66 -15.70 -10.18
N PHE A 129 -19.62 -15.29 -9.46
CA PHE A 129 -18.35 -16.03 -9.39
C PHE A 129 -17.96 -16.40 -7.96
N ASP A 130 -18.57 -15.76 -6.97
CA ASP A 130 -18.51 -16.17 -5.57
C ASP A 130 -19.85 -15.85 -4.91
N ALA A 131 -20.38 -16.80 -4.15
CA ALA A 131 -21.64 -16.70 -3.46
C ALA A 131 -21.48 -17.40 -2.12
N THR A 132 -20.67 -16.82 -1.24
CA THR A 132 -20.45 -17.27 0.14
C THR A 132 -21.79 -17.63 0.79
N SER A 133 -22.08 -18.93 0.81
CA SER A 133 -23.29 -19.57 1.34
C SER A 133 -24.62 -19.29 0.61
N ILE A 134 -24.70 -18.48 -0.44
CA ILE A 134 -25.99 -18.21 -1.14
C ILE A 134 -26.25 -19.25 -2.22
N ARG A 135 -27.35 -20.01 -2.09
CA ARG A 135 -27.79 -20.91 -3.16
C ARG A 135 -28.70 -20.15 -4.12
N THR A 136 -28.44 -20.27 -5.42
CA THR A 136 -29.25 -19.63 -6.47
C THR A 136 -30.05 -20.63 -7.29
N GLU A 137 -31.27 -20.30 -7.66
CA GLU A 137 -32.13 -21.12 -8.53
C GLU A 137 -32.75 -20.28 -9.64
N LEU A 138 -32.59 -20.72 -10.88
CA LEU A 138 -33.30 -20.19 -12.06
C LEU A 138 -34.56 -21.03 -12.31
N LYS A 139 -35.72 -20.39 -12.39
CA LYS A 139 -37.00 -21.10 -12.66
C LYS A 139 -37.41 -21.05 -14.13
N GLY A 140 -37.60 -22.22 -14.73
CA GLY A 140 -38.17 -22.37 -16.08
C GLY A 140 -37.14 -22.26 -17.22
N LYS A 141 -37.59 -22.47 -18.47
CA LYS A 141 -36.74 -22.44 -19.67
C LYS A 141 -36.33 -21.03 -20.16
N SER A 142 -36.96 -20.00 -19.61
CA SER A 142 -36.65 -18.57 -19.84
C SER A 142 -36.91 -17.81 -18.53
N PRO A 143 -36.05 -17.99 -17.52
CA PRO A 143 -36.25 -17.44 -16.18
C PRO A 143 -36.34 -15.91 -16.22
N GLN A 144 -37.43 -15.36 -15.66
CA GLN A 144 -37.59 -13.91 -15.47
C GLN A 144 -37.00 -13.43 -14.14
N GLU A 145 -36.63 -14.35 -13.24
CA GLU A 145 -36.10 -14.07 -11.92
C GLU A 145 -35.04 -15.10 -11.51
N ILE A 146 -34.10 -14.68 -10.66
CA ILE A 146 -33.16 -15.54 -9.95
C ILE A 146 -33.55 -15.55 -8.47
N ARG A 147 -33.82 -16.73 -7.93
CA ARG A 147 -34.13 -16.89 -6.51
C ARG A 147 -32.85 -17.09 -5.73
N LEU A 148 -32.67 -16.28 -4.69
CA LEU A 148 -31.54 -16.33 -3.76
C LEU A 148 -32.01 -16.94 -2.44
N TYR A 149 -31.43 -18.06 -2.04
CA TYR A 149 -31.62 -18.67 -0.72
C TYR A 149 -30.43 -18.32 0.17
N ILE A 150 -30.70 -17.62 1.27
CA ILE A 150 -29.69 -17.00 2.12
C ILE A 150 -29.71 -17.72 3.49
N PRO A 151 -28.74 -18.62 3.76
CA PRO A 151 -28.81 -19.55 4.89
C PRO A 151 -28.36 -18.95 6.23
N SER A 152 -27.68 -17.82 6.24
CA SER A 152 -27.19 -17.10 7.42
C SER A 152 -27.84 -15.74 7.55
N ASP A 153 -27.86 -15.16 8.76
CA ASP A 153 -28.37 -13.80 8.98
C ASP A 153 -27.55 -12.74 8.24
N ASN A 154 -26.33 -13.08 7.80
CA ASN A 154 -25.49 -12.26 6.94
C ASN A 154 -24.91 -13.12 5.82
N ALA A 155 -25.14 -12.76 4.56
CA ALA A 155 -24.53 -13.44 3.41
C ALA A 155 -24.16 -12.46 2.29
N ASP A 156 -23.12 -12.80 1.53
CA ASP A 156 -22.58 -11.98 0.45
C ASP A 156 -22.74 -12.68 -0.91
N LEU A 157 -23.20 -11.93 -1.91
CA LEU A 157 -23.28 -12.33 -3.31
C LEU A 157 -22.30 -11.50 -4.15
N TYR A 158 -21.33 -12.13 -4.80
CA TYR A 158 -20.36 -11.48 -5.68
C TYR A 158 -20.61 -11.83 -7.14
N PHE A 159 -20.67 -10.81 -7.99
CA PHE A 159 -20.84 -10.99 -9.42
C PHE A 159 -20.05 -9.97 -10.23
N LYS A 160 -19.65 -10.37 -11.44
CA LYS A 160 -18.94 -9.55 -12.42
C LYS A 160 -19.92 -9.09 -13.49
N PRO A 161 -20.42 -7.85 -13.46
CA PRO A 161 -21.23 -7.37 -14.57
C PRO A 161 -20.34 -7.28 -15.81
N TYR A 162 -20.36 -8.33 -16.65
CA TYR A 162 -19.43 -8.53 -17.79
C TYR A 162 -19.02 -7.23 -18.49
N ASN A 163 -17.69 -7.03 -18.55
CA ASN A 163 -16.85 -5.94 -19.08
C ASN A 163 -17.45 -4.52 -19.22
N TYR A 164 -16.67 -3.58 -18.64
CA TYR A 164 -16.53 -2.14 -18.89
C TYR A 164 -17.58 -1.48 -19.79
N LEU A 165 -18.16 -0.38 -19.29
CA LEU A 165 -18.95 0.57 -20.07
C LEU A 165 -18.53 0.58 -21.54
N SER A 166 -19.47 0.23 -22.42
CA SER A 166 -19.18 -0.11 -23.81
C SER A 166 -18.47 1.05 -24.52
N PHE A 167 -17.67 0.77 -25.55
CA PHE A 167 -17.06 1.83 -26.36
C PHE A 167 -18.07 2.93 -26.79
N PRO A 168 -19.30 2.58 -27.24
CA PRO A 168 -20.34 3.57 -27.51
C PRO A 168 -20.70 4.48 -26.33
N PHE A 169 -20.68 3.96 -25.10
CA PHE A 169 -20.91 4.76 -23.91
C PHE A 169 -19.84 5.85 -23.75
N TRP A 170 -18.56 5.45 -23.78
CA TRP A 170 -17.45 6.40 -23.62
C TRP A 170 -17.43 7.42 -24.76
N ALA A 171 -17.71 6.99 -25.98
CA ALA A 171 -17.87 7.88 -27.12
C ALA A 171 -18.99 8.91 -26.89
N GLY A 172 -20.17 8.46 -26.42
CA GLY A 172 -21.29 9.35 -26.10
C GLY A 172 -20.97 10.35 -25.00
N TYR A 173 -20.36 9.90 -23.90
CA TYR A 173 -19.93 10.76 -22.80
C TYR A 173 -18.92 11.82 -23.28
N LEU A 174 -17.87 11.41 -24.00
CA LEU A 174 -16.87 12.33 -24.53
C LEU A 174 -17.47 13.31 -25.56
N LEU A 175 -18.47 12.90 -26.35
CA LEU A 175 -19.20 13.79 -27.26
C LEU A 175 -20.00 14.86 -26.51
N VAL A 176 -20.64 14.51 -25.40
CA VAL A 176 -21.34 15.49 -24.54
C VAL A 176 -20.34 16.50 -23.96
N LEU A 177 -19.22 16.02 -23.42
CA LEU A 177 -18.16 16.90 -22.91
C LEU A 177 -17.55 17.77 -23.99
N TYR A 178 -17.40 17.23 -25.21
CA TYR A 178 -16.95 18.01 -26.35
C TYR A 178 -17.94 19.12 -26.71
N GLY A 179 -19.24 18.84 -26.68
CA GLY A 179 -20.30 19.84 -26.86
C GLY A 179 -20.23 20.97 -25.82
N ILE A 180 -20.05 20.63 -24.54
CA ILE A 180 -19.85 21.62 -23.46
C ILE A 180 -18.54 22.40 -23.69
N SER A 181 -17.46 21.71 -24.05
CA SER A 181 -16.16 22.32 -24.33
C SER A 181 -16.25 23.34 -25.48
N LEU A 182 -17.02 23.04 -26.53
CA LEU A 182 -17.23 23.96 -27.66
C LEU A 182 -17.87 25.27 -27.21
N LEU A 183 -18.79 25.24 -26.22
CA LEU A 183 -19.40 26.44 -25.66
C LEU A 183 -18.39 27.24 -24.84
N LEU A 184 -17.61 26.58 -23.98
CA LEU A 184 -16.61 27.22 -23.13
C LEU A 184 -15.47 27.84 -23.94
N VAL A 185 -15.04 27.16 -25.01
CA VAL A 185 -13.99 27.65 -25.91
C VAL A 185 -14.37 28.97 -26.58
N GLN A 186 -15.66 29.24 -26.86
CA GLN A 186 -16.06 30.53 -27.41
C GLN A 186 -15.70 31.69 -26.47
N GLY A 187 -16.07 31.54 -25.19
CA GLY A 187 -15.75 32.54 -24.16
C GLY A 187 -14.26 32.66 -23.91
N LEU A 188 -13.55 31.53 -23.85
CA LEU A 188 -12.11 31.51 -23.65
C LEU A 188 -11.34 32.19 -24.80
N PHE A 189 -11.70 31.92 -26.06
CA PHE A 189 -11.08 32.59 -27.21
C PHE A 189 -11.33 34.09 -27.21
N ALA A 190 -12.57 34.52 -26.91
CA ALA A 190 -12.90 35.94 -26.82
C ALA A 190 -12.10 36.64 -25.71
N LEU A 191 -11.93 35.97 -24.56
CA LEU A 191 -11.09 36.47 -23.46
C LEU A 191 -9.62 36.58 -23.88
N LEU A 192 -9.05 35.52 -24.47
CA LEU A 192 -7.65 35.49 -24.92
C LEU A 192 -7.37 36.54 -25.99
N GLU A 193 -8.33 36.78 -26.89
CA GLU A 193 -8.26 37.85 -27.89
C GLU A 193 -8.27 39.23 -27.22
N ARG A 194 -9.13 39.45 -26.23
CA ARG A 194 -9.20 40.71 -25.47
C ARG A 194 -7.91 41.04 -24.74
N ILE A 195 -7.16 40.05 -24.26
CA ILE A 195 -5.86 40.23 -23.60
C ILE A 195 -4.66 40.15 -24.57
N GLY A 196 -4.90 40.05 -25.88
CA GLY A 196 -3.85 40.12 -26.90
C GLY A 196 -3.01 38.86 -27.09
N VAL A 197 -3.51 37.68 -26.69
CA VAL A 197 -2.82 36.39 -26.94
C VAL A 197 -3.00 35.99 -28.40
N LYS A 198 -1.88 35.94 -29.14
CA LYS A 198 -1.87 35.56 -30.57
C LYS A 198 -2.01 34.04 -30.78
N ASN A 199 -1.19 33.22 -30.11
CA ASN A 199 -1.17 31.76 -30.29
C ASN A 199 -2.14 31.06 -29.33
N ARG A 200 -3.44 31.38 -29.41
CA ARG A 200 -4.46 30.94 -28.45
C ARG A 200 -4.50 29.42 -28.26
N LEU A 201 -4.47 28.67 -29.37
CA LEU A 201 -4.53 27.20 -29.33
C LEU A 201 -3.30 26.59 -28.63
N GLU A 202 -2.10 27.11 -28.88
CA GLU A 202 -0.88 26.62 -28.22
C GLU A 202 -0.87 26.93 -26.72
N GLU A 203 -1.43 28.07 -26.29
CA GLU A 203 -1.59 28.38 -24.87
C GLU A 203 -2.59 27.45 -24.20
N ILE A 204 -3.77 27.25 -24.82
CA ILE A 204 -4.76 26.29 -24.33
C ILE A 204 -4.14 24.91 -24.17
N LEU A 205 -3.41 24.45 -25.20
CA LEU A 205 -2.71 23.17 -25.16
C LEU A 205 -1.69 23.10 -24.03
N PHE A 206 -0.89 24.16 -23.83
CA PHE A 206 0.14 24.19 -22.78
C PHE A 206 -0.47 24.03 -21.38
N PHE A 207 -1.60 24.70 -21.11
CA PHE A 207 -2.27 24.61 -19.81
C PHE A 207 -3.12 23.36 -19.65
N SER A 208 -3.63 22.75 -20.71
CA SER A 208 -4.55 21.62 -20.58
C SER A 208 -3.93 20.24 -20.74
N TYR A 209 -2.79 20.13 -21.42
CA TYR A 209 -2.15 18.84 -21.63
C TYR A 209 -1.77 18.12 -20.31
N PRO A 210 -1.22 18.82 -19.30
CA PRO A 210 -0.96 18.22 -18.00
C PRO A 210 -2.21 17.57 -17.38
N ALA A 211 -3.38 18.21 -17.52
CA ALA A 211 -4.64 17.65 -17.06
C ALA A 211 -5.03 16.39 -17.85
N ALA A 212 -4.77 16.35 -19.17
CA ALA A 212 -4.98 15.15 -19.98
C ALA A 212 -4.12 13.98 -19.48
N VAL A 213 -2.83 14.21 -19.21
CA VAL A 213 -1.93 13.16 -18.71
C VAL A 213 -2.38 12.63 -17.37
N VAL A 214 -2.75 13.49 -16.41
CA VAL A 214 -3.29 13.04 -15.11
C VAL A 214 -4.57 12.24 -15.31
N MET A 215 -5.56 12.78 -16.00
CA MET A 215 -6.89 12.13 -16.12
C MET A 215 -6.83 10.79 -16.85
N PHE A 216 -6.14 10.71 -17.97
CA PHE A 216 -6.02 9.46 -18.72
C PHE A 216 -5.01 8.50 -18.11
N GLY A 217 -4.03 9.02 -17.36
CA GLY A 217 -3.13 8.23 -16.51
C GLY A 217 -3.87 7.52 -15.39
N GLU A 218 -4.67 8.26 -14.61
CA GLU A 218 -5.52 7.70 -13.54
C GLU A 218 -6.58 6.74 -14.11
N LEU A 219 -7.18 7.08 -15.26
CA LEU A 219 -8.12 6.18 -15.94
C LEU A 219 -7.46 4.85 -16.30
N ALA A 220 -6.21 4.85 -16.77
CA ALA A 220 -5.49 3.63 -17.10
C ALA A 220 -5.14 2.81 -15.85
N ASN A 221 -4.95 3.43 -14.69
CA ASN A 221 -4.45 2.80 -13.47
C ASN A 221 -5.53 2.47 -12.43
N GLY A 222 -6.77 2.91 -12.64
CA GLY A 222 -7.87 2.60 -11.73
C GLY A 222 -9.15 3.30 -12.17
N SER A 223 -9.66 4.19 -11.31
CA SER A 223 -10.88 4.95 -11.55
C SER A 223 -10.66 6.43 -11.32
N VAL A 224 -11.00 7.24 -12.32
CA VAL A 224 -10.92 8.70 -12.26
C VAL A 224 -11.91 9.27 -11.24
N SER A 225 -13.06 8.63 -11.04
CA SER A 225 -14.03 9.08 -10.03
C SER A 225 -13.65 8.73 -8.59
N ALA A 226 -12.61 7.90 -8.38
CA ALA A 226 -12.09 7.60 -7.05
C ALA A 226 -11.15 8.69 -6.52
N MET A 227 -10.58 9.50 -7.41
CA MET A 227 -9.68 10.59 -7.01
C MET A 227 -10.46 11.75 -6.38
N ASP A 228 -10.02 12.19 -5.20
CA ASP A 228 -10.62 13.32 -4.50
C ASP A 228 -10.26 14.63 -5.19
N THR A 229 -11.25 15.53 -5.26
CA THR A 229 -11.19 16.81 -5.99
C THR A 229 -9.91 17.61 -5.76
N PRO A 230 -9.48 17.86 -4.51
CA PRO A 230 -8.28 18.66 -4.27
C PRO A 230 -7.01 18.03 -4.87
N TYR A 231 -6.89 16.70 -4.84
CA TYR A 231 -5.68 16.01 -5.29
C TYR A 231 -5.51 15.99 -6.81
N PHE A 232 -6.60 16.09 -7.58
CA PHE A 232 -6.49 16.36 -9.02
C PHE A 232 -5.70 17.66 -9.27
N PHE A 233 -6.08 18.74 -8.58
CA PHE A 233 -5.41 20.04 -8.74
C PHE A 233 -3.98 20.03 -8.20
N LEU A 234 -3.68 19.21 -7.18
CA LEU A 234 -2.32 18.99 -6.70
C LEU A 234 -1.45 18.36 -7.78
N ASN A 235 -1.89 17.26 -8.39
CA ASN A 235 -1.15 16.56 -9.45
C ASN A 235 -1.04 17.41 -10.72
N TYR A 236 -2.16 17.97 -11.18
CA TYR A 236 -2.19 18.88 -12.33
C TYR A 236 -1.27 20.09 -12.12
N GLY A 237 -1.37 20.73 -10.96
CA GLY A 237 -0.56 21.89 -10.58
C GLY A 237 0.93 21.55 -10.50
N GLY A 238 1.27 20.35 -10.00
CA GLY A 238 2.63 19.83 -9.99
C GLY A 238 3.21 19.69 -11.40
N LEU A 239 2.50 19.02 -12.30
CA LEU A 239 2.92 18.85 -13.70
C LEU A 239 2.98 20.21 -14.45
N LEU A 240 2.05 21.12 -14.19
CA LEU A 240 2.07 22.47 -14.75
C LEU A 240 3.26 23.28 -14.22
N GLY A 241 3.54 23.22 -12.93
CA GLY A 241 4.70 23.87 -12.30
C GLY A 241 6.02 23.40 -12.91
N LEU A 242 6.19 22.08 -13.07
CA LEU A 242 7.32 21.49 -13.78
C LEU A 242 7.41 21.95 -15.23
N SER A 243 6.27 22.03 -15.92
CA SER A 243 6.20 22.55 -17.30
C SER A 243 6.60 24.03 -17.37
N LEU A 244 6.24 24.86 -16.40
CA LEU A 244 6.64 26.27 -16.34
C LEU A 244 8.15 26.44 -16.07
N VAL A 245 8.70 25.65 -15.14
CA VAL A 245 10.15 25.64 -14.86
C VAL A 245 10.93 25.20 -16.10
N LEU A 246 10.53 24.10 -16.74
CA LEU A 246 11.21 23.60 -17.93
C LEU A 246 11.04 24.54 -19.12
N ARG A 247 9.91 25.27 -19.21
CA ARG A 247 9.67 26.33 -20.21
C ARG A 247 10.65 27.49 -20.08
N ALA A 248 11.17 27.78 -18.89
CA ALA A 248 12.20 28.79 -18.69
C ALA A 248 13.52 28.40 -19.38
N LEU A 249 13.83 27.11 -19.39
CA LEU A 249 15.06 26.55 -19.95
C LEU A 249 14.92 26.24 -21.46
N THR A 250 13.73 25.83 -21.88
CA THR A 250 13.47 25.24 -23.20
C THR A 250 12.41 26.01 -24.01
N THR A 251 11.97 25.44 -25.14
CA THR A 251 10.84 25.97 -25.92
C THR A 251 9.51 25.49 -25.34
N ARG A 252 8.40 26.15 -25.66
CA ARG A 252 7.04 25.72 -25.26
C ARG A 252 6.76 24.26 -25.63
N SER A 253 6.98 23.92 -26.89
CA SER A 253 6.75 22.55 -27.41
C SER A 253 7.62 21.52 -26.70
N LEU A 254 8.93 21.80 -26.55
CA LEU A 254 9.84 20.85 -25.91
C LEU A 254 9.50 20.64 -24.44
N SER A 255 9.19 21.72 -23.72
CA SER A 255 8.78 21.64 -22.31
C SER A 255 7.52 20.80 -22.14
N LEU A 256 6.50 21.04 -22.96
CA LEU A 256 5.25 20.31 -22.91
C LEU A 256 5.48 18.83 -23.25
N THR A 257 6.25 18.54 -24.30
CA THR A 257 6.58 17.16 -24.68
C THR A 257 7.32 16.42 -23.56
N LEU A 258 8.38 16.99 -22.99
CA LEU A 258 9.22 16.28 -22.02
C LEU A 258 8.46 15.92 -20.74
N VAL A 259 7.74 16.88 -20.14
CA VAL A 259 6.99 16.62 -18.90
C VAL A 259 5.88 15.60 -19.14
N ASN A 260 5.07 15.80 -20.18
CA ASN A 260 3.91 14.95 -20.42
C ASN A 260 4.28 13.56 -20.94
N LEU A 261 5.38 13.44 -21.71
CA LEU A 261 5.92 12.14 -22.13
C LEU A 261 6.45 11.36 -20.91
N PHE A 262 7.22 12.02 -20.04
CA PHE A 262 7.75 11.38 -18.83
C PHE A 262 6.64 10.83 -17.95
N PHE A 263 5.65 11.66 -17.58
CA PHE A 263 4.55 11.20 -16.73
C PHE A 263 3.62 10.22 -17.44
N GLY A 264 3.35 10.40 -18.74
CA GLY A 264 2.56 9.44 -19.51
C GLY A 264 3.20 8.04 -19.54
N VAL A 265 4.52 7.96 -19.73
CA VAL A 265 5.27 6.69 -19.65
C VAL A 265 5.29 6.15 -18.23
N ALA A 266 5.44 7.01 -17.21
CA ALA A 266 5.39 6.59 -15.81
C ALA A 266 4.03 5.97 -15.44
N TYR A 267 2.91 6.58 -15.88
CA TYR A 267 1.58 6.01 -15.73
C TYR A 267 1.41 4.67 -16.45
N LEU A 268 2.00 4.54 -17.64
CA LEU A 268 1.96 3.29 -18.40
C LEU A 268 2.76 2.18 -17.69
N ALA A 269 3.94 2.51 -17.17
CA ALA A 269 4.74 1.59 -16.36
C ALA A 269 3.98 1.19 -15.09
N ASN A 270 3.37 2.16 -14.39
CA ASN A 270 2.58 1.92 -13.20
C ASN A 270 1.45 0.92 -13.46
N HIS A 271 0.78 1.02 -14.60
CA HIS A 271 -0.32 0.11 -14.94
C HIS A 271 0.15 -1.34 -15.00
N PHE A 272 1.25 -1.60 -15.72
CA PHE A 272 1.76 -2.96 -15.89
C PHE A 272 2.40 -3.50 -14.60
N VAL A 273 3.08 -2.66 -13.82
CA VAL A 273 3.59 -3.08 -12.50
C VAL A 273 2.44 -3.40 -11.55
N SER A 274 1.38 -2.60 -11.55
CA SER A 274 0.20 -2.83 -10.71
C SER A 274 -0.52 -4.11 -11.10
N LEU A 275 -0.63 -4.41 -12.40
CA LEU A 275 -1.17 -5.67 -12.90
C LEU A 275 -0.32 -6.87 -12.45
N PHE A 276 1.01 -6.71 -12.38
CA PHE A 276 1.93 -7.77 -11.98
C PHE A 276 1.98 -8.00 -10.46
N ARG A 277 2.05 -6.93 -9.66
CA ARG A 277 2.29 -6.99 -8.21
C ARG A 277 1.02 -6.84 -7.37
N GLY A 278 -0.07 -6.37 -7.95
CA GLY A 278 -1.28 -6.00 -7.23
C GLY A 278 -1.19 -4.65 -6.51
N ARG A 279 -0.09 -3.89 -6.67
CA ARG A 279 0.10 -2.56 -6.08
C ARG A 279 0.86 -1.60 -7.01
N PRO A 280 0.65 -0.27 -6.91
CA PRO A 280 1.39 0.76 -7.63
C PRO A 280 2.92 0.67 -7.48
N ILE A 281 3.63 1.33 -8.40
CA ILE A 281 5.08 1.54 -8.31
C ILE A 281 5.37 2.43 -7.10
N LEU A 282 6.27 1.95 -6.26
CA LEU A 282 6.78 2.66 -5.09
C LEU A 282 8.23 3.11 -5.32
N PRO A 283 8.72 4.12 -4.56
CA PRO A 283 10.05 4.68 -4.78
C PRO A 283 11.20 3.68 -4.65
N TRP A 284 11.07 2.67 -3.79
CA TRP A 284 12.10 1.63 -3.63
C TRP A 284 12.12 0.63 -4.77
N ASP A 285 11.06 0.52 -5.58
CA ASP A 285 11.01 -0.35 -6.76
C ASP A 285 12.01 0.10 -7.84
N ILE A 286 12.34 1.39 -7.85
CA ILE A 286 13.37 1.96 -8.71
C ILE A 286 14.72 1.26 -8.49
N ARG A 287 15.02 0.87 -7.24
CA ARG A 287 16.28 0.20 -6.89
C ARG A 287 16.33 -1.25 -7.37
N ALA A 288 15.18 -1.87 -7.63
CA ALA A 288 15.04 -3.24 -8.11
C ALA A 288 14.78 -3.33 -9.63
N MET A 289 14.84 -2.22 -10.37
CA MET A 289 14.52 -2.20 -11.81
C MET A 289 15.40 -3.14 -12.65
N ASN A 290 16.67 -3.34 -12.25
CA ASN A 290 17.59 -4.20 -13.00
C ASN A 290 17.16 -5.68 -13.00
N THR A 291 16.41 -6.12 -12.01
CA THR A 291 15.86 -7.48 -11.90
C THR A 291 14.47 -7.62 -12.52
N ALA A 292 13.77 -6.51 -12.77
CA ALA A 292 12.39 -6.51 -13.29
C ALA A 292 12.32 -6.69 -14.83
N ALA A 293 13.39 -6.35 -15.56
CA ALA A 293 13.42 -6.42 -17.02
C ALA A 293 13.29 -7.87 -17.56
N ASP A 294 13.88 -8.84 -16.88
CA ASP A 294 13.85 -10.25 -17.29
C ASP A 294 12.47 -10.91 -17.08
N VAL A 295 11.71 -10.41 -16.11
CA VAL A 295 10.35 -10.89 -15.78
C VAL A 295 9.30 -10.29 -16.72
N ALA A 296 9.51 -9.05 -17.16
CA ALA A 296 8.62 -8.35 -18.10
C ALA A 296 8.49 -9.07 -19.45
N ALA A 297 9.56 -9.72 -19.93
CA ALA A 297 9.58 -10.42 -21.21
C ALA A 297 8.68 -11.67 -21.27
N GLN A 298 8.25 -12.21 -20.12
CA GLN A 298 7.47 -13.44 -20.05
C GLN A 298 5.94 -13.22 -20.01
N TYR A 299 5.48 -11.96 -20.11
CA TYR A 299 4.07 -11.62 -19.88
C TYR A 299 3.29 -11.25 -21.15
N ASN A 300 2.00 -11.58 -21.13
CA ASN A 300 1.06 -11.19 -22.18
C ASN A 300 0.48 -9.80 -21.89
N TYR A 301 1.00 -8.80 -22.58
CA TYR A 301 0.48 -7.43 -22.52
C TYR A 301 -0.88 -7.33 -23.19
N THR A 302 -1.93 -7.14 -22.40
CA THR A 302 -3.28 -6.92 -22.93
C THR A 302 -3.55 -5.43 -23.06
N LEU A 303 -3.71 -4.94 -24.29
CA LEU A 303 -4.07 -3.54 -24.55
C LEU A 303 -5.56 -3.33 -24.31
N THR A 304 -5.89 -2.75 -23.16
CA THR A 304 -7.26 -2.33 -22.86
C THR A 304 -7.58 -0.98 -23.53
N PRO A 305 -8.87 -0.65 -23.79
CA PRO A 305 -9.25 0.66 -24.31
C PRO A 305 -8.73 1.84 -23.48
N ARG A 306 -8.62 1.70 -22.16
CA ARG A 306 -8.08 2.73 -21.26
C ARG A 306 -6.60 3.00 -21.52
N ILE A 307 -5.81 1.94 -21.70
CA ILE A 307 -4.39 2.04 -22.08
C ILE A 307 -4.24 2.69 -23.45
N LEU A 308 -5.09 2.32 -24.43
CA LEU A 308 -5.05 2.93 -25.75
C LEU A 308 -5.31 4.45 -25.69
N CYS A 309 -6.25 4.90 -24.85
CA CYS A 309 -6.46 6.33 -24.62
C CYS A 309 -5.20 7.01 -24.06
N LEU A 310 -4.54 6.41 -23.06
CA LEU A 310 -3.27 6.93 -22.54
C LEU A 310 -2.17 6.96 -23.61
N CYS A 311 -2.04 5.92 -24.43
CA CYS A 311 -1.09 5.89 -25.55
C CYS A 311 -1.35 7.01 -26.57
N LEU A 312 -2.62 7.34 -26.85
CA LEU A 312 -2.97 8.47 -27.71
C LEU A 312 -2.59 9.82 -27.09
N VAL A 313 -2.72 9.98 -25.77
CA VAL A 313 -2.23 11.15 -25.03
C VAL A 313 -0.69 11.20 -25.06
N ILE A 314 0.00 10.07 -24.92
CA ILE A 314 1.47 10.04 -25.05
C ILE A 314 1.91 10.46 -26.46
N LEU A 315 1.27 9.90 -27.50
CA LEU A 315 1.57 10.22 -28.89
C LEU A 315 1.25 11.70 -29.20
N GLY A 316 0.14 12.21 -28.70
CA GLY A 316 -0.26 13.60 -28.84
C GLY A 316 0.75 14.56 -28.21
N ALA A 317 1.29 14.23 -27.02
CA ALA A 317 2.30 15.04 -26.34
C ALA A 317 3.58 15.20 -27.18
N ALA A 318 3.95 14.12 -27.90
CA ALA A 318 5.14 14.07 -28.72
C ALA A 318 4.97 14.75 -30.09
N THR A 319 3.76 14.76 -30.65
CA THR A 319 3.53 15.15 -32.04
C THR A 319 2.82 16.49 -32.19
N LEU A 320 1.76 16.72 -31.42
CA LEU A 320 0.85 17.86 -31.62
C LEU A 320 1.53 19.23 -31.46
N PRO A 321 2.43 19.47 -30.47
CA PRO A 321 3.09 20.76 -30.31
C PRO A 321 4.03 21.13 -31.48
N TYR A 322 4.35 20.18 -32.35
CA TYR A 322 5.18 20.36 -33.55
C TYR A 322 4.34 20.39 -34.82
N LEU A 323 3.28 19.57 -34.90
CA LEU A 323 2.34 19.61 -36.02
C LEU A 323 1.71 21.00 -36.19
N LEU A 324 1.35 21.66 -35.09
CA LEU A 324 0.79 23.03 -35.12
C LEU A 324 1.74 24.08 -35.71
N LYS A 325 3.03 23.78 -35.88
CA LYS A 325 4.02 24.66 -36.49
C LYS A 325 4.26 24.43 -37.98
N LEU A 326 3.68 23.37 -38.55
CA LEU A 326 3.79 23.12 -39.99
C LEU A 326 3.03 24.20 -40.74
N SER A 327 3.68 24.81 -41.74
CA SER A 327 3.10 25.91 -42.54
C SER A 327 1.74 25.53 -43.12
N VAL A 328 1.62 24.33 -43.69
CA VAL A 328 0.36 23.80 -44.24
C VAL A 328 -0.77 23.78 -43.21
N ILE A 329 -0.49 23.39 -41.96
CA ILE A 329 -1.48 23.33 -40.90
C ILE A 329 -1.85 24.74 -40.44
N ARG A 330 -0.86 25.62 -40.27
CA ARG A 330 -1.11 27.00 -39.89
C ARG A 330 -1.91 27.75 -40.96
N ASP A 331 -1.53 27.62 -42.23
CA ASP A 331 -2.19 28.27 -43.34
C ASP A 331 -3.64 27.78 -43.46
N PHE A 332 -3.89 26.49 -43.23
CA PHE A 332 -5.26 25.95 -43.14
C PHE A 332 -6.08 26.56 -41.98
N LEU A 333 -5.47 26.70 -40.79
CA LEU A 333 -6.13 27.32 -39.63
C LEU A 333 -6.40 28.83 -39.86
N GLU A 334 -5.53 29.53 -40.58
CA GLU A 334 -5.66 30.96 -40.89
C GLU A 334 -6.62 31.25 -42.07
N GLU A 335 -6.57 30.46 -43.15
CA GLU A 335 -7.44 30.62 -44.33
C GLU A 335 -8.92 30.39 -43.99
N SER A 336 -9.19 29.48 -43.06
CA SER A 336 -10.55 29.20 -42.56
C SER A 336 -11.19 30.38 -41.82
N GLY A 337 -10.41 31.37 -41.38
CA GLY A 337 -10.87 32.55 -40.64
C GLY A 337 -11.11 33.80 -41.50
N LYS A 338 -10.63 33.83 -42.75
CA LYS A 338 -10.83 34.99 -43.65
C LYS A 338 -12.17 34.87 -44.35
N LYS A 339 -13.09 35.83 -44.08
CA LYS A 339 -14.36 35.99 -44.82
C LYS A 339 -14.12 35.82 -46.32
N ARG A 340 -14.81 34.86 -46.96
CA ARG A 340 -15.00 34.83 -48.42
C ARG A 340 -15.61 36.17 -48.85
N LYS A 341 -14.77 37.14 -49.21
CA LYS A 341 -15.19 38.23 -50.08
C LYS A 341 -15.43 37.58 -51.45
N THR A 342 -16.68 37.55 -51.85
CA THR A 342 -17.13 37.09 -53.16
C THR A 342 -16.42 37.89 -54.24
N GLY A 343 -15.48 37.24 -54.92
CA GLY A 343 -14.90 37.67 -56.19
C GLY A 343 -14.81 36.44 -57.07
N VAL A 344 -15.65 36.41 -58.10
CA VAL A 344 -15.68 35.36 -59.11
C VAL A 344 -14.32 35.30 -59.80
N HIS A 345 -13.62 34.18 -59.69
CA HIS A 345 -12.71 33.74 -60.75
C HIS A 345 -12.98 32.28 -61.09
N ARG A 346 -13.51 32.09 -62.30
CA ARG A 346 -13.65 30.80 -62.99
C ARG A 346 -12.28 30.31 -63.44
N GLY A 347 -12.11 28.99 -63.39
CA GLY A 347 -11.30 28.23 -64.34
C GLY A 347 -9.82 28.10 -64.00
N GLY A 348 -9.41 26.90 -63.58
CA GLY A 348 -8.01 26.53 -63.41
C GLY A 348 -7.89 25.07 -63.01
N VAL A 349 -7.74 24.22 -64.02
CA VAL A 349 -7.62 22.77 -63.98
C VAL A 349 -6.47 22.32 -63.06
N LEU A 350 -6.73 21.26 -62.29
CA LEU A 350 -5.72 20.40 -61.66
C LEU A 350 -4.76 19.88 -62.74
N SER A 351 -3.55 20.43 -62.84
CA SER A 351 -2.45 19.79 -63.56
C SER A 351 -1.28 19.58 -62.62
N GLY A 352 -0.90 18.32 -62.46
CA GLY A 352 0.14 17.90 -61.54
C GLY A 352 1.50 18.50 -61.85
N SER A 353 2.26 18.78 -60.78
CA SER A 353 3.72 18.78 -60.84
C SER A 353 4.29 18.52 -59.45
N ARG A 354 4.98 17.37 -59.36
CA ARG A 354 6.11 17.04 -58.47
C ARG A 354 6.00 17.44 -56.99
N PHE A 355 5.55 16.47 -56.18
CA PHE A 355 6.03 16.34 -54.81
C PHE A 355 7.54 16.03 -54.86
N SER A 356 8.41 17.01 -54.59
CA SER A 356 9.82 16.76 -54.28
C SER A 356 10.02 16.85 -52.77
N ALA A 357 10.83 15.93 -52.24
CA ALA A 357 11.17 15.84 -50.82
C ALA A 357 12.04 17.02 -50.32
N GLU A 358 12.48 17.92 -51.19
CA GLU A 358 13.27 19.10 -50.84
C GLU A 358 12.44 20.30 -50.36
N ALA A 359 11.12 20.27 -50.52
CA ALA A 359 10.23 21.27 -49.93
C ALA A 359 10.03 21.09 -48.40
N PHE A 360 10.51 19.98 -47.82
CA PHE A 360 10.43 19.72 -46.37
C PHE A 360 11.51 20.44 -45.54
N TYR A 361 12.53 21.02 -46.17
CA TYR A 361 13.66 21.66 -45.50
C TYR A 361 14.06 22.99 -46.14
N THR A 362 13.15 23.96 -46.25
CA THR A 362 13.58 25.36 -46.39
C THR A 362 12.61 26.33 -45.71
N LYS A 363 13.21 27.28 -44.98
CA LYS A 363 12.60 28.37 -44.21
C LYS A 363 11.76 27.96 -43.01
N THR A 364 12.49 27.62 -41.94
CA THR A 364 12.16 28.14 -40.61
C THR A 364 11.80 29.63 -40.72
N GLU A 365 10.66 30.00 -40.16
CA GLU A 365 10.30 31.40 -40.00
C GLU A 365 11.25 32.11 -39.02
N GLU A 366 12.35 32.62 -39.55
CA GLU A 366 12.86 33.92 -39.16
C GLU A 366 12.25 34.96 -40.12
N GLY A 367 10.94 35.18 -40.00
CA GLY A 367 10.22 36.29 -40.63
C GLY A 367 9.94 37.38 -39.60
N THR A 368 10.87 38.33 -39.47
CA THR A 368 10.61 39.71 -39.00
C THR A 368 9.70 39.92 -37.77
N GLU A 369 9.89 39.19 -36.67
CA GLU A 369 9.79 39.81 -35.34
C GLU A 369 11.20 40.18 -34.92
N ALA A 370 11.47 41.47 -34.69
CA ALA A 370 12.74 41.90 -34.09
C ALA A 370 13.05 41.00 -32.89
N LYS A 371 14.15 40.21 -32.94
CA LYS A 371 14.56 39.32 -31.85
C LYS A 371 14.44 40.11 -30.56
N LYS A 372 13.45 39.76 -29.71
CA LYS A 372 13.18 40.50 -28.48
C LYS A 372 14.53 40.73 -27.77
N PRO A 373 14.85 41.96 -27.34
CA PRO A 373 16.11 42.28 -26.68
C PRO A 373 16.46 41.22 -25.64
N LEU A 374 17.73 40.83 -25.54
CA LEU A 374 18.18 39.77 -24.63
C LEU A 374 17.59 39.92 -23.22
N LYS A 375 17.52 41.15 -22.70
CA LYS A 375 16.87 41.51 -21.43
C LYS A 375 15.39 41.09 -21.35
N LYS A 376 14.58 41.31 -22.40
CA LYS A 376 13.16 40.88 -22.44
C LYS A 376 13.01 39.36 -22.52
N ARG A 377 13.94 38.67 -23.18
CA ARG A 377 13.96 37.19 -23.22
C ARG A 377 14.33 36.59 -21.87
N LEU A 378 15.34 37.15 -21.21
CA LEU A 378 15.76 36.75 -19.87
C LEU A 378 14.66 37.04 -18.84
N ALA A 379 14.01 38.20 -18.91
CA ALA A 379 12.88 38.53 -18.04
C ALA A 379 11.71 37.55 -18.21
N ALA A 380 11.37 37.17 -19.45
CA ALA A 380 10.32 36.17 -19.69
C ALA A 380 10.69 34.78 -19.16
N ARG A 381 11.95 34.35 -19.31
CA ARG A 381 12.43 33.08 -18.74
C ARG A 381 12.41 33.10 -17.22
N ALA A 382 12.89 34.19 -16.61
CA ALA A 382 12.85 34.37 -15.16
C ALA A 382 11.40 34.34 -14.64
N LEU A 383 10.47 34.98 -15.35
CA LEU A 383 9.04 34.93 -14.99
C LEU A 383 8.51 33.49 -14.99
N PHE A 384 8.75 32.71 -16.05
CA PHE A 384 8.30 31.31 -16.09
C PHE A 384 8.93 30.45 -15.00
N PHE A 385 10.23 30.63 -14.75
CA PHE A 385 10.92 29.92 -13.67
C PHE A 385 10.33 30.27 -12.31
N LEU A 386 10.19 31.57 -12.00
CA LEU A 386 9.65 32.04 -10.73
C LEU A 386 8.20 31.61 -10.54
N SER A 387 7.36 31.71 -11.57
CA SER A 387 5.97 31.24 -11.51
C SER A 387 5.87 29.73 -11.31
N GLY A 388 6.68 28.95 -12.02
CA GLY A 388 6.70 27.49 -11.87
C GLY A 388 7.22 27.06 -10.50
N ALA A 389 8.34 27.63 -10.06
CA ALA A 389 8.92 27.35 -8.74
C ALA A 389 7.99 27.80 -7.61
N ALA A 390 7.36 28.97 -7.72
CA ALA A 390 6.38 29.43 -6.75
C ALA A 390 5.16 28.51 -6.69
N LEU A 391 4.64 28.04 -7.83
CA LEU A 391 3.53 27.08 -7.86
C LEU A 391 3.91 25.76 -7.18
N LEU A 392 5.07 25.20 -7.49
CA LEU A 392 5.56 23.97 -6.87
C LEU A 392 5.75 24.13 -5.36
N ALA A 393 6.37 25.23 -4.93
CA ALA A 393 6.57 25.53 -3.51
C ALA A 393 5.24 25.72 -2.78
N LEU A 394 4.28 26.46 -3.36
CA LEU A 394 2.95 26.66 -2.79
C LEU A 394 2.20 25.33 -2.65
N LEU A 395 2.30 24.44 -3.62
CA LEU A 395 1.67 23.12 -3.56
C LEU A 395 2.34 22.22 -2.51
N HIS A 396 3.67 22.15 -2.49
CA HIS A 396 4.42 21.31 -1.54
C HIS A 396 4.25 21.79 -0.09
N LEU A 397 4.23 23.10 0.15
CA LEU A 397 4.00 23.69 1.46
C LEU A 397 2.51 23.77 1.85
N SER A 398 1.60 23.36 0.96
CA SER A 398 0.17 23.41 1.26
C SER A 398 -0.23 22.31 2.26
N PRO A 399 -1.25 22.55 3.11
CA PRO A 399 -1.85 21.50 3.93
C PRO A 399 -2.34 20.31 3.10
N LEU A 400 -2.70 20.55 1.83
CA LEU A 400 -3.15 19.51 0.93
C LEU A 400 -2.06 18.47 0.63
N TYR A 401 -0.82 18.91 0.37
CA TYR A 401 0.31 17.98 0.20
C TYR A 401 0.73 17.36 1.54
N GLY A 402 0.70 18.14 2.62
CA GLY A 402 0.97 17.66 3.98
C GLY A 402 0.09 16.49 4.39
N ASN A 403 -1.21 16.54 4.02
CA ASN A 403 -2.24 15.57 4.38
C ASN A 403 -2.32 14.32 3.47
N LEU A 404 -1.45 14.21 2.46
CA LEU A 404 -1.32 12.97 1.67
C LEU A 404 -0.99 11.81 2.61
N GLN A 405 -1.82 10.76 2.56
CA GLN A 405 -1.57 9.53 3.31
C GLN A 405 -0.52 8.70 2.56
N THR A 406 0.35 8.05 3.34
CA THR A 406 1.37 7.12 2.83
C THR A 406 1.38 5.88 3.70
N ASP A 407 0.22 5.24 3.80
CA ASP A 407 0.10 3.99 4.55
C ASP A 407 0.70 2.87 3.71
N SER A 408 1.73 2.22 4.25
CA SER A 408 2.53 1.28 3.48
C SER A 408 1.91 -0.10 3.32
N TRP A 409 0.74 -0.33 3.93
CA TRP A 409 0.03 -1.60 3.81
C TRP A 409 -0.57 -1.70 2.40
N ASP A 410 -0.39 -2.83 1.71
CA ASP A 410 -0.69 -2.96 0.27
C ASP A 410 -2.08 -2.44 -0.13
N VAL A 411 -3.09 -2.74 0.70
CA VAL A 411 -4.47 -2.28 0.48
C VAL A 411 -4.57 -0.76 0.55
N TYR A 412 -3.90 -0.13 1.51
CA TYR A 412 -3.89 1.32 1.66
C TYR A 412 -2.99 2.01 0.63
N ILE A 413 -1.88 1.42 0.20
CA ILE A 413 -1.06 1.98 -0.89
C ILE A 413 -1.92 2.16 -2.15
N VAL A 414 -2.61 1.10 -2.58
CA VAL A 414 -3.49 1.20 -3.75
C VAL A 414 -4.58 2.24 -3.49
N MET A 415 -5.10 2.28 -2.26
CA MET A 415 -6.14 3.23 -1.89
C MET A 415 -5.68 4.68 -2.03
N ASP A 416 -4.51 4.99 -1.49
CA ASP A 416 -3.92 6.31 -1.48
C ASP A 416 -3.62 6.76 -2.90
N TYR A 417 -3.02 5.91 -3.74
CA TYR A 417 -2.77 6.25 -5.14
C TYR A 417 -4.05 6.53 -5.94
N GLN A 418 -5.11 5.74 -5.74
CA GLN A 418 -6.38 5.98 -6.45
C GLN A 418 -7.09 7.25 -5.98
N ARG A 419 -7.01 7.58 -4.69
CA ARG A 419 -7.67 8.77 -4.11
C ARG A 419 -6.87 10.06 -4.31
N GLN A 420 -5.56 9.97 -4.26
CA GLN A 420 -4.65 11.11 -4.19
C GLN A 420 -3.84 11.34 -5.48
N GLY A 421 -3.89 10.41 -6.44
CA GLY A 421 -3.23 10.49 -7.74
C GLY A 421 -1.74 10.14 -7.71
N PHE A 422 -1.28 9.46 -8.76
CA PHE A 422 0.03 8.80 -8.81
C PHE A 422 1.24 9.74 -8.57
N PRO A 423 1.42 10.88 -9.27
CA PRO A 423 2.63 11.70 -9.13
C PRO A 423 2.88 12.25 -7.71
N ALA A 424 1.84 12.82 -7.10
CA ALA A 424 1.96 13.44 -5.78
C ALA A 424 2.17 12.40 -4.69
N THR A 425 1.41 11.30 -4.73
CA THR A 425 1.53 10.19 -3.78
C THR A 425 2.88 9.49 -3.91
N PHE A 426 3.37 9.26 -5.12
CA PHE A 426 4.71 8.72 -5.35
C PHE A 426 5.81 9.59 -4.72
N LEU A 427 5.73 10.91 -4.93
CA LEU A 427 6.69 11.85 -4.33
C LEU A 427 6.58 11.83 -2.80
N LYS A 428 5.37 11.80 -2.25
CA LYS A 428 5.15 11.74 -0.81
C LYS A 428 5.71 10.45 -0.21
N PHE A 429 5.49 9.28 -0.83
CA PHE A 429 6.13 8.03 -0.39
C PHE A 429 7.65 8.13 -0.44
N TYR A 430 8.22 8.78 -1.48
CA TYR A 430 9.67 8.94 -1.59
C TYR A 430 10.22 9.75 -0.43
N GLU A 431 9.55 10.84 -0.05
CA GLU A 431 9.91 11.68 1.09
C GLU A 431 9.71 10.94 2.42
N SER A 432 8.55 10.32 2.65
CA SER A 432 8.21 9.60 3.89
C SER A 432 9.14 8.43 4.19
N TYR A 433 9.73 7.79 3.17
CA TYR A 433 10.65 6.66 3.34
C TYR A 433 12.13 7.06 3.45
N GLN A 434 12.48 8.35 3.31
CA GLN A 434 13.88 8.76 3.47
C GLN A 434 14.34 8.55 4.91
N VAL A 435 15.55 7.99 5.04
CA VAL A 435 16.24 7.89 6.33
C VAL A 435 17.51 8.73 6.26
N HIS A 436 17.54 9.78 7.08
CA HIS A 436 18.71 10.63 7.22
C HIS A 436 19.62 10.11 8.33
N ALA A 437 20.93 10.31 8.18
CA ALA A 437 21.87 10.00 9.25
C ALA A 437 21.51 10.85 10.49
N PRO A 438 21.44 10.27 11.70
CA PRO A 438 21.15 11.06 12.89
C PRO A 438 22.20 12.15 13.08
N LYS A 439 21.79 13.30 13.61
CA LYS A 439 22.70 14.45 13.76
C LYS A 439 24.00 14.05 14.47
N GLY A 440 25.15 14.43 13.93
CA GLY A 440 26.47 14.10 14.49
C GLY A 440 27.05 12.74 14.07
N TYR A 441 26.29 11.93 13.32
CA TYR A 441 26.76 10.64 12.82
C TYR A 441 28.07 10.76 12.03
N SER A 442 29.04 9.91 12.37
CA SER A 442 30.26 9.74 11.59
C SER A 442 30.84 8.34 11.78
N GLN A 443 31.70 7.92 10.85
CA GLN A 443 32.48 6.68 10.99
C GLN A 443 33.35 6.65 12.25
N ALA A 444 33.88 7.80 12.66
CA ALA A 444 34.68 7.91 13.88
C ALA A 444 33.85 7.63 15.14
N GLU A 445 32.59 8.08 15.16
CA GLU A 445 31.66 7.78 16.27
C GLU A 445 31.29 6.30 16.32
N VAL A 446 31.02 5.67 15.17
CA VAL A 446 30.75 4.21 15.13
C VAL A 446 31.98 3.41 15.59
N GLU A 447 33.19 3.85 15.26
CA GLU A 447 34.43 3.26 15.74
C GLU A 447 34.66 3.46 17.24
N ARG A 448 34.24 4.60 17.80
CA ARG A 448 34.20 4.85 19.26
C ARG A 448 33.26 3.86 19.94
N ILE A 449 32.02 3.76 19.43
CA ILE A 449 30.99 2.81 19.89
C ILE A 449 31.54 1.38 19.85
N TYR A 450 32.16 0.96 18.76
CA TYR A 450 32.77 -0.37 18.68
C TYR A 450 33.78 -0.61 19.80
N LYS A 451 34.70 0.31 20.06
CA LYS A 451 35.73 0.12 21.11
C LYS A 451 35.11 -0.03 22.49
N GLU A 452 34.16 0.83 22.82
CA GLU A 452 33.45 0.83 24.09
C GLU A 452 32.68 -0.48 24.30
N TYR A 453 31.82 -0.83 23.34
CA TYR A 453 30.98 -2.01 23.47
C TYR A 453 31.71 -3.33 23.21
N ALA A 454 32.86 -3.31 22.53
CA ALA A 454 33.74 -4.47 22.49
C ALA A 454 34.39 -4.75 23.85
N ALA A 455 34.72 -3.73 24.63
CA ALA A 455 35.21 -3.92 26.00
C ALA A 455 34.08 -4.47 26.90
N LEU A 456 32.86 -3.95 26.77
CA LEU A 456 31.70 -4.45 27.50
C LEU A 456 31.38 -5.91 27.13
N ALA A 457 31.31 -6.22 25.84
CA ALA A 457 31.05 -7.58 25.37
C ALA A 457 32.08 -8.58 25.89
N ARG A 458 33.38 -8.26 25.91
CA ARG A 458 34.41 -9.13 26.53
C ARG A 458 34.11 -9.44 27.99
N LYS A 459 33.75 -8.42 28.77
CA LYS A 459 33.42 -8.56 30.19
C LYS A 459 32.19 -9.43 30.41
N GLU A 460 31.12 -9.19 29.66
CA GLU A 460 29.89 -9.98 29.76
C GLU A 460 30.12 -11.42 29.29
N ASN A 461 30.87 -11.62 28.20
CA ASN A 461 31.19 -12.95 27.68
C ASN A 461 32.03 -13.78 28.65
N ALA A 462 32.95 -13.16 29.39
CA ALA A 462 33.71 -13.85 30.44
C ALA A 462 32.79 -14.35 31.57
N LYS A 463 31.85 -13.51 32.03
CA LYS A 463 30.84 -13.90 33.02
C LYS A 463 29.94 -15.02 32.51
N THR A 464 29.47 -14.93 31.26
CA THR A 464 28.64 -15.97 30.64
C THR A 464 29.42 -17.29 30.55
N ALA A 465 30.70 -17.25 30.18
CA ALA A 465 31.53 -18.46 30.11
C ALA A 465 31.70 -19.13 31.49
N GLU A 466 31.84 -18.35 32.56
CA GLU A 466 31.87 -18.85 33.94
C GLU A 466 30.51 -19.42 34.37
N GLU A 467 29.42 -18.67 34.14
CA GLU A 467 28.06 -19.07 34.52
C GLU A 467 27.59 -20.34 33.81
N PHE A 468 27.99 -20.53 32.56
CA PHE A 468 27.63 -21.68 31.72
C PHE A 468 28.69 -22.79 31.70
N ALA A 469 29.77 -22.66 32.48
CA ALA A 469 30.80 -23.70 32.57
C ALA A 469 30.19 -25.05 33.01
N GLY A 470 30.30 -26.06 32.16
CA GLY A 470 29.74 -27.40 32.41
C GLY A 470 28.21 -27.51 32.27
N LYS A 471 27.51 -26.42 31.89
CA LYS A 471 26.08 -26.43 31.60
C LYS A 471 25.79 -26.85 30.15
N LYS A 472 24.54 -27.26 29.90
CA LYS A 472 24.06 -27.60 28.55
C LYS A 472 23.85 -26.33 27.73
N HIS A 473 24.26 -26.37 26.47
CA HIS A 473 23.91 -25.37 25.44
C HIS A 473 22.92 -25.97 24.46
N PRO A 474 21.98 -25.18 23.89
CA PRO A 474 20.96 -25.71 23.00
C PRO A 474 21.57 -26.27 21.73
N ALA A 475 21.35 -27.56 21.47
CA ALA A 475 21.63 -28.17 20.17
C ALA A 475 20.56 -27.76 19.15
N LYS A 476 19.32 -27.56 19.60
CA LYS A 476 18.18 -27.16 18.78
C LYS A 476 17.58 -25.87 19.31
N ILE A 477 17.41 -24.89 18.43
CA ILE A 477 16.75 -23.62 18.72
C ILE A 477 15.60 -23.45 17.74
N LEU A 478 14.37 -23.45 18.25
CA LEU A 478 13.16 -23.25 17.46
C LEU A 478 12.57 -21.90 17.85
N MET A 479 12.67 -20.91 16.96
CA MET A 479 12.12 -19.57 17.15
C MET A 479 10.83 -19.43 16.37
N ILE A 480 9.71 -19.36 17.09
CA ILE A 480 8.35 -19.38 16.56
C ILE A 480 7.70 -18.04 16.83
N MET A 481 7.52 -17.27 15.77
CA MET A 481 6.65 -16.11 15.78
C MET A 481 5.23 -16.56 15.47
N ASN A 482 4.37 -16.54 16.49
CA ASN A 482 3.00 -16.97 16.37
C ASN A 482 2.13 -15.77 15.99
N GLU A 483 1.52 -15.84 14.80
CA GLU A 483 0.70 -14.77 14.23
C GLU A 483 -0.35 -14.30 15.24
N SER A 484 -0.44 -12.99 15.43
CA SER A 484 -1.40 -12.28 16.27
C SER A 484 -1.55 -12.86 17.69
N LEU A 485 -0.58 -13.60 18.24
CA LEU A 485 -0.69 -14.18 19.58
C LEU A 485 -0.67 -13.06 20.63
N SER A 486 -1.76 -12.87 21.37
CA SER A 486 -1.84 -11.88 22.45
C SER A 486 -2.72 -12.33 23.61
N GLU A 487 -2.29 -12.01 24.85
CA GLU A 487 -3.03 -12.22 26.11
C GLU A 487 -4.13 -11.18 26.36
N ILE A 488 -4.46 -10.36 25.34
CA ILE A 488 -5.35 -9.20 25.38
C ILE A 488 -6.66 -9.40 26.17
N SER A 489 -7.30 -10.57 26.05
CA SER A 489 -8.54 -10.90 26.74
C SER A 489 -8.31 -11.15 28.24
N TYR A 490 -7.25 -11.89 28.60
CA TYR A 490 -6.98 -12.24 30.01
C TYR A 490 -6.43 -11.07 30.83
N GLU A 491 -5.61 -10.21 30.23
CA GLU A 491 -5.08 -9.03 30.92
C GLU A 491 -6.19 -8.02 31.27
N ASN A 492 -7.29 -8.03 30.51
CA ASN A 492 -8.48 -7.29 30.87
C ASN A 492 -9.24 -8.04 31.98
N LYS A 493 -9.10 -7.55 33.22
CA LYS A 493 -9.73 -8.15 34.41
C LYS A 493 -11.27 -8.23 34.36
N ALA A 494 -11.93 -7.59 33.38
CA ALA A 494 -13.37 -7.71 33.18
C ALA A 494 -13.76 -8.98 32.40
N ILE A 495 -12.81 -9.60 31.69
CA ILE A 495 -13.02 -10.78 30.86
C ILE A 495 -12.49 -12.01 31.62
N GLU A 496 -13.37 -13.02 31.78
CA GLU A 496 -13.05 -14.22 32.57
C GLU A 496 -12.31 -15.29 31.76
N GLN A 497 -12.26 -15.14 30.43
CA GLN A 497 -11.79 -16.14 29.49
C GLN A 497 -10.26 -16.22 29.44
N ASP A 498 -9.74 -17.40 29.79
CA ASP A 498 -8.32 -17.71 29.83
C ASP A 498 -7.87 -18.34 28.49
N THR A 499 -7.43 -17.59 27.49
CA THR A 499 -7.26 -18.15 26.12
C THR A 499 -6.02 -19.04 25.95
N MET A 500 -4.96 -18.83 26.74
CA MET A 500 -3.68 -19.58 26.69
C MET A 500 -3.26 -20.31 28.00
N PRO A 501 -4.10 -21.20 28.57
CA PRO A 501 -3.86 -21.80 29.89
C PRO A 501 -2.54 -22.57 29.96
N PHE A 502 -2.13 -23.23 28.87
CA PHE A 502 -0.88 -23.98 28.86
C PHE A 502 0.33 -23.05 28.92
N LEU A 503 0.42 -22.04 28.05
CA LEU A 503 1.54 -21.09 28.08
C LEU A 503 1.68 -20.40 29.44
N ARG A 504 0.56 -20.06 30.10
CA ARG A 504 0.60 -19.48 31.46
C ARG A 504 1.10 -20.44 32.53
N SER A 505 0.86 -21.75 32.36
CA SER A 505 1.35 -22.77 33.28
C SER A 505 2.85 -23.04 33.18
N LEU A 506 3.54 -22.52 32.14
CA LEU A 506 4.97 -22.68 31.98
C LEU A 506 5.73 -21.72 32.92
N HIS A 507 6.36 -22.31 33.95
CA HIS A 507 7.23 -21.62 34.89
C HIS A 507 8.63 -22.25 34.89
N LYS A 508 8.68 -23.58 35.00
CA LYS A 508 9.93 -24.35 35.04
C LYS A 508 10.73 -24.19 33.75
N ASN A 509 12.03 -23.94 33.87
CA ASN A 509 12.95 -23.77 32.75
C ASN A 509 12.46 -22.73 31.72
N THR A 510 11.83 -21.66 32.21
CA THR A 510 11.12 -20.70 31.36
C THR A 510 11.49 -19.26 31.72
N VAL A 511 11.93 -18.51 30.71
CA VAL A 511 11.96 -17.03 30.73
C VAL A 511 10.74 -16.55 29.96
N ARG A 512 9.91 -15.69 30.55
CA ARG A 512 8.65 -15.24 29.93
C ARG A 512 8.36 -13.78 30.23
N GLY A 513 7.43 -13.18 29.50
CA GLY A 513 7.10 -11.79 29.75
C GLY A 513 6.24 -11.14 28.70
N ASN A 514 6.19 -9.80 28.77
CA ASN A 514 5.52 -8.97 27.80
C ASN A 514 6.52 -8.43 26.78
N LEU A 515 6.17 -8.59 25.52
CA LEU A 515 6.87 -8.08 24.37
C LEU A 515 6.15 -6.82 23.85
N TYR A 516 6.85 -5.71 23.78
CA TYR A 516 6.37 -4.48 23.17
C TYR A 516 6.80 -4.46 21.70
N VAL A 517 5.84 -4.28 20.80
CA VAL A 517 6.05 -4.36 19.35
C VAL A 517 5.75 -3.02 18.68
N SER A 518 6.22 -2.86 17.45
CA SER A 518 6.11 -1.61 16.70
C SER A 518 4.97 -1.60 15.69
N VAL A 519 4.01 -2.53 15.80
CA VAL A 519 2.88 -2.69 14.87
C VAL A 519 1.64 -3.31 15.56
N ARG A 520 0.45 -3.10 14.98
CA ARG A 520 -0.82 -3.68 15.44
C ARG A 520 -1.70 -4.04 14.24
N GLY A 521 -2.35 -5.20 14.27
CA GLY A 521 -3.31 -5.65 13.26
C GLY A 521 -2.72 -6.03 11.90
N GLY A 522 -1.44 -5.74 11.67
CA GLY A 522 -0.69 -6.09 10.49
C GLY A 522 0.72 -5.49 10.57
N GLY A 523 1.64 -6.02 9.76
CA GLY A 523 3.04 -5.57 9.75
C GLY A 523 4.02 -6.55 10.41
N THR A 524 3.67 -7.83 10.48
CA THR A 524 4.48 -8.96 10.95
C THR A 524 5.99 -8.84 10.64
N CYS A 525 6.35 -8.39 9.42
CA CYS A 525 7.76 -8.23 9.03
C CYS A 525 8.55 -7.21 9.86
N ASN A 526 7.90 -6.24 10.51
CA ASN A 526 8.55 -5.30 11.42
C ASN A 526 9.00 -6.03 12.68
N THR A 527 8.15 -6.88 13.26
CA THR A 527 8.51 -7.65 14.44
C THR A 527 9.56 -8.73 14.10
N GLU A 528 9.52 -9.33 12.91
CA GLU A 528 10.62 -10.18 12.43
C GLU A 528 11.94 -9.42 12.36
N PHE A 529 11.91 -8.23 11.73
CA PHE A 529 13.07 -7.39 11.59
C PHE A 529 13.66 -7.04 12.96
N GLU A 530 12.83 -6.59 13.90
CA GLU A 530 13.28 -6.23 15.25
C GLU A 530 13.84 -7.45 15.99
N SER A 531 13.11 -8.57 16.03
CA SER A 531 13.51 -9.75 16.81
C SER A 531 14.73 -10.47 16.26
N LEU A 532 14.92 -10.50 14.94
CA LEU A 532 16.03 -11.20 14.30
C LEU A 532 17.30 -10.36 14.26
N THR A 533 17.19 -9.05 14.04
CA THR A 533 18.36 -8.19 13.77
C THR A 533 18.80 -7.35 14.96
N GLY A 534 17.93 -7.20 15.97
CA GLY A 534 18.14 -6.30 17.08
C GLY A 534 18.12 -4.81 16.69
N ASN A 535 17.70 -4.46 15.46
CA ASN A 535 17.40 -3.07 15.09
C ASN A 535 15.99 -2.70 15.59
N SER A 536 15.73 -1.43 15.88
CA SER A 536 14.42 -0.92 16.33
C SER A 536 13.72 -0.11 15.25
N MET A 537 12.40 -0.26 15.14
CA MET A 537 11.58 0.62 14.29
C MET A 537 11.53 2.07 14.80
N ALA A 538 11.92 2.33 16.06
CA ALA A 538 11.96 3.67 16.65
C ALA A 538 12.81 4.68 15.85
N PHE A 539 13.89 4.19 15.21
CA PHE A 539 14.81 5.03 14.42
C PHE A 539 14.49 5.04 12.93
N LEU A 540 13.39 4.42 12.51
CA LEU A 540 12.89 4.46 11.14
C LEU A 540 11.69 5.41 11.03
N PRO A 541 11.35 5.89 9.83
CA PRO A 541 10.13 6.66 9.62
C PRO A 541 8.89 5.82 9.99
N ALA A 542 7.86 6.48 10.52
CA ALA A 542 6.61 5.83 10.87
C ALA A 542 5.96 5.20 9.63
N ASN A 543 5.16 4.15 9.85
CA ASN A 543 4.42 3.44 8.81
C ASN A 543 5.32 2.88 7.69
N THR A 544 6.57 2.51 7.98
CA THR A 544 7.48 1.88 7.02
C THR A 544 7.64 0.38 7.27
N TYR A 545 7.99 -0.36 6.21
CA TYR A 545 8.28 -1.79 6.26
C TYR A 545 9.73 -2.06 5.81
N PRO A 546 10.66 -2.45 6.71
CA PRO A 546 12.08 -2.61 6.38
C PRO A 546 12.36 -3.61 5.27
N TYR A 547 11.57 -4.68 5.18
CA TYR A 547 11.72 -5.72 4.15
C TYR A 547 11.40 -5.20 2.74
N GLU A 548 10.59 -4.15 2.63
CA GLU A 548 10.19 -3.54 1.37
C GLU A 548 11.18 -2.43 0.96
N GLY A 549 11.56 -1.56 1.89
CA GLY A 549 12.31 -0.34 1.58
C GLY A 549 13.81 -0.34 1.90
N TYR A 550 14.25 -1.15 2.87
CA TYR A 550 15.54 -0.94 3.54
C TYR A 550 16.51 -2.12 3.43
N LEU A 551 16.03 -3.37 3.55
CA LEU A 551 16.90 -4.56 3.47
C LEU A 551 17.19 -4.96 2.02
N ASN A 552 18.40 -4.63 1.56
CA ASN A 552 18.89 -4.89 0.21
C ASN A 552 20.32 -5.44 0.15
N ARG A 553 20.84 -5.91 1.29
CA ARG A 553 22.19 -6.46 1.47
C ARG A 553 22.23 -7.38 2.68
N ASP A 554 23.24 -8.23 2.75
CA ASP A 554 23.52 -9.07 3.91
C ASP A 554 23.54 -8.21 5.19
N THR A 555 22.72 -8.60 6.16
CA THR A 555 22.51 -7.86 7.40
C THR A 555 22.64 -8.82 8.57
N PHE A 556 23.25 -8.34 9.67
CA PHE A 556 23.32 -9.14 10.89
C PHE A 556 21.92 -9.57 11.35
N SER A 557 21.81 -10.86 11.66
CA SER A 557 20.63 -11.50 12.23
C SER A 557 21.04 -12.64 13.17
N LEU A 558 20.15 -13.07 14.06
CA LEU A 558 20.31 -14.29 14.85
C LEU A 558 20.64 -15.51 13.97
N ALA A 559 20.00 -15.64 12.81
CA ALA A 559 20.28 -16.74 11.89
C ALA A 559 21.71 -16.68 11.34
N SER A 560 22.20 -15.51 10.92
CA SER A 560 23.59 -15.33 10.49
C SER A 560 24.58 -15.60 11.64
N TYR A 561 24.23 -15.20 12.87
CA TYR A 561 25.01 -15.45 14.06
C TYR A 561 25.15 -16.95 14.35
N PHE A 562 24.02 -17.68 14.39
CA PHE A 562 24.02 -19.11 14.67
C PHE A 562 24.67 -19.91 13.53
N LYS A 563 24.51 -19.48 12.28
CA LYS A 563 25.20 -20.05 11.12
C LYS A 563 26.72 -19.98 11.29
N ASN A 564 27.25 -18.83 11.73
CA ASN A 564 28.67 -18.65 12.02
C ASN A 564 29.15 -19.50 13.21
N LYS A 565 28.23 -19.95 14.07
CA LYS A 565 28.47 -20.87 15.18
C LYS A 565 28.29 -22.35 14.82
N GLY A 566 28.10 -22.63 13.54
CA GLY A 566 27.98 -23.98 13.00
C GLY A 566 26.59 -24.60 13.15
N TYR A 567 25.55 -23.78 13.38
CA TYR A 567 24.17 -24.25 13.28
C TYR A 567 23.78 -24.36 11.80
N GLU A 568 23.13 -25.46 11.44
CA GLU A 568 22.33 -25.52 10.22
C GLU A 568 21.08 -24.66 10.41
N ILE A 569 20.75 -23.86 9.40
CA ILE A 569 19.62 -22.93 9.44
C ILE A 569 18.50 -23.44 8.53
N ALA A 570 17.25 -23.25 8.95
CA ALA A 570 16.09 -23.37 8.07
C ALA A 570 15.01 -22.36 8.51
N SER A 571 14.10 -22.01 7.60
CA SER A 571 12.91 -21.24 7.95
C SER A 571 11.63 -21.82 7.35
N LEU A 572 10.51 -21.62 8.03
CA LEU A 572 9.18 -22.10 7.64
C LEU A 572 8.15 -20.97 7.76
N HIS A 573 7.30 -20.85 6.76
CA HIS A 573 6.10 -20.03 6.81
C HIS A 573 5.07 -20.63 5.84
N LEU A 574 3.99 -21.22 6.36
CA LEU A 574 2.95 -21.83 5.51
C LEU A 574 2.01 -20.78 4.88
N SER A 575 2.62 -19.85 4.15
CA SER A 575 2.00 -18.90 3.23
C SER A 575 2.90 -18.68 1.99
N GLU A 576 2.63 -17.65 1.19
CA GLU A 576 3.39 -17.34 -0.02
C GLU A 576 4.76 -16.70 0.27
N LYS A 577 5.83 -17.15 -0.41
CA LYS A 577 7.21 -16.63 -0.20
C LYS A 577 7.35 -15.13 -0.49
N LYS A 578 6.52 -14.62 -1.39
CA LYS A 578 6.52 -13.21 -1.79
C LYS A 578 5.91 -12.27 -0.74
N ASN A 579 5.15 -12.80 0.22
CA ASN A 579 4.54 -11.98 1.27
C ASN A 579 5.66 -11.24 2.03
N TRP A 580 5.48 -9.94 2.22
CA TRP A 580 6.48 -9.05 2.82
C TRP A 580 7.87 -9.11 2.17
N ASN A 581 7.97 -9.47 0.89
CA ASN A 581 9.25 -9.59 0.20
C ASN A 581 10.24 -10.61 0.84
N ARG A 582 9.73 -11.59 1.60
CA ARG A 582 10.58 -12.58 2.30
C ARG A 582 11.47 -13.38 1.35
N GLN A 583 11.01 -13.69 0.14
CA GLN A 583 11.80 -14.38 -0.87
C GLN A 583 13.14 -13.69 -1.19
N THR A 584 13.19 -12.36 -1.07
CA THR A 584 14.39 -11.56 -1.36
C THR A 584 15.14 -11.25 -0.07
N VAL A 585 14.44 -11.04 1.04
CA VAL A 585 15.04 -10.63 2.32
C VAL A 585 15.62 -11.79 3.11
N TYR A 586 15.00 -12.97 3.10
CA TYR A 586 15.48 -14.13 3.87
C TYR A 586 16.92 -14.56 3.52
N PRO A 587 17.36 -14.54 2.24
CA PRO A 587 18.77 -14.70 1.90
C PRO A 587 19.69 -13.71 2.61
N TYR A 588 19.34 -12.41 2.63
CA TYR A 588 20.12 -11.36 3.31
C TYR A 588 20.19 -11.54 4.83
N LEU A 589 19.21 -12.22 5.41
CA LEU A 589 19.16 -12.56 6.83
C LEU A 589 19.69 -13.98 7.12
N SER A 590 20.24 -14.70 6.14
CA SER A 590 20.71 -16.08 6.27
C SER A 590 19.64 -17.10 6.73
N LEU A 591 18.38 -16.91 6.35
CA LEU A 591 17.23 -17.75 6.71
C LEU A 591 16.95 -18.89 5.69
N GLU A 592 17.93 -19.29 4.89
CA GLU A 592 17.76 -20.33 3.87
C GLU A 592 18.21 -21.73 4.35
N PRO A 593 17.55 -22.81 3.91
CA PRO A 593 16.40 -22.83 2.99
C PRO A 593 15.10 -22.36 3.64
N PHE A 594 14.27 -21.71 2.82
CA PHE A 594 12.95 -21.20 3.22
C PHE A 594 11.84 -22.08 2.65
N PHE A 595 11.11 -22.78 3.52
CA PHE A 595 9.96 -23.62 3.19
C PHE A 595 8.66 -22.82 3.28
N SER A 596 7.81 -22.93 2.26
CA SER A 596 6.54 -22.24 2.18
C SER A 596 5.36 -23.18 1.95
N ILE A 597 4.14 -22.63 1.92
CA ILE A 597 2.93 -23.43 1.66
C ILE A 597 3.02 -24.25 0.36
N ARG A 598 3.77 -23.76 -0.64
CA ARG A 598 3.92 -24.40 -1.96
C ARG A 598 4.79 -25.66 -1.92
N ASP A 599 5.61 -25.82 -0.89
CA ASP A 599 6.49 -26.98 -0.73
C ASP A 599 5.72 -28.21 -0.19
N TYR A 600 4.42 -28.05 0.14
CA TYR A 600 3.59 -29.10 0.70
C TYR A 600 2.30 -29.30 -0.13
N PRO A 601 1.98 -30.53 -0.55
CA PRO A 601 0.85 -30.79 -1.46
C PRO A 601 -0.52 -30.67 -0.80
N ARG A 602 -0.60 -30.81 0.52
CA ARG A 602 -1.84 -30.69 1.30
C ARG A 602 -1.53 -30.02 2.62
N VAL A 603 -2.14 -28.86 2.84
CA VAL A 603 -2.02 -28.07 4.07
C VAL A 603 -3.43 -27.93 4.64
N PRO A 604 -3.73 -28.53 5.80
CA PRO A 604 -4.96 -28.28 6.53
C PRO A 604 -5.10 -26.78 6.83
N THR A 605 -6.29 -26.25 6.57
CA THR A 605 -6.58 -24.83 6.81
C THR A 605 -7.75 -24.64 7.75
N LEU A 606 -7.71 -23.55 8.51
CA LEU A 606 -8.82 -23.00 9.27
C LEU A 606 -9.00 -21.54 8.85
N ARG A 607 -10.22 -21.14 8.48
CA ARG A 607 -10.52 -19.79 7.98
C ARG A 607 -9.68 -19.38 6.75
N GLY A 608 -9.24 -20.37 5.97
CA GLY A 608 -8.38 -20.17 4.80
C GLY A 608 -6.88 -20.03 5.11
N TYR A 609 -6.47 -20.12 6.37
CA TYR A 609 -5.06 -20.06 6.79
C TYR A 609 -4.57 -21.42 7.26
N ALA A 610 -3.28 -21.73 7.09
CA ALA A 610 -2.68 -22.96 7.59
C ALA A 610 -2.88 -23.08 9.12
N THR A 611 -3.22 -24.28 9.60
CA THR A 611 -3.41 -24.49 11.04
C THR A 611 -2.08 -24.56 11.77
N ASP A 612 -2.03 -23.99 12.98
CA ASP A 612 -0.80 -23.99 13.80
C ASP A 612 -0.41 -25.40 14.22
N ALA A 613 -1.38 -26.30 14.41
CA ALA A 613 -1.11 -27.71 14.67
C ALA A 613 -0.33 -28.39 13.53
N PHE A 614 -0.68 -28.09 12.27
CA PHE A 614 0.02 -28.64 11.12
C PHE A 614 1.35 -27.92 10.85
N ASP A 615 1.39 -26.60 11.06
CA ASP A 615 2.58 -25.78 10.93
C ASP A 615 3.69 -26.25 11.89
N LEU A 616 3.38 -26.41 13.19
CA LEU A 616 4.33 -26.87 14.19
C LEU A 616 4.74 -28.35 14.02
N GLU A 617 3.85 -29.20 13.47
CA GLU A 617 4.22 -30.56 13.06
C GLU A 617 5.17 -30.53 11.85
N THR A 618 4.96 -29.61 10.93
CA THR A 618 5.81 -29.42 9.77
C THR A 618 7.18 -28.88 10.15
N LEU A 619 7.24 -27.96 11.13
CA LEU A 619 8.49 -27.46 11.71
C LEU A 619 9.34 -28.60 12.30
N GLN A 620 8.71 -29.53 13.04
CA GLN A 620 9.37 -30.74 13.54
C GLN A 620 9.93 -31.60 12.39
N LYS A 621 9.15 -31.83 11.33
CA LYS A 621 9.61 -32.59 10.15
C LYS A 621 10.74 -31.90 9.40
N VAL A 622 10.79 -30.58 9.38
CA VAL A 622 11.92 -29.83 8.82
C VAL A 622 13.16 -30.06 9.68
N GLU A 623 13.03 -29.92 11.00
CA GLU A 623 14.12 -30.18 11.96
C GLU A 623 14.67 -31.60 11.83
N GLU A 624 13.80 -32.63 11.76
CA GLU A 624 14.20 -34.03 11.60
C GLU A 624 14.99 -34.30 10.31
N LYS A 625 14.72 -33.55 9.23
CA LYS A 625 15.42 -33.68 7.95
C LYS A 625 16.78 -32.98 7.94
N MET A 626 17.01 -32.02 8.83
CA MET A 626 18.29 -31.33 8.95
C MET A 626 19.35 -32.29 9.47
N SER A 627 20.51 -32.30 8.83
CA SER A 627 21.61 -33.24 9.09
C SER A 627 22.60 -32.75 10.16
N GLY A 628 22.58 -31.44 10.42
CA GLY A 628 23.45 -30.75 11.35
C GLY A 628 23.18 -31.15 12.79
N ARG A 629 24.25 -31.28 13.57
CA ARG A 629 24.15 -31.52 15.03
C ARG A 629 23.64 -30.32 15.81
N LYS A 630 23.74 -29.13 15.22
CA LYS A 630 23.22 -27.88 15.77
C LYS A 630 22.24 -27.30 14.76
N LYS A 631 21.05 -26.91 15.21
CA LYS A 631 19.93 -26.51 14.34
C LYS A 631 19.27 -25.25 14.87
N PHE A 632 19.10 -24.27 14.00
CA PHE A 632 18.31 -23.07 14.26
C PHE A 632 17.20 -22.98 13.22
N LEU A 633 15.95 -23.02 13.69
CA LEU A 633 14.77 -22.90 12.85
C LEU A 633 14.00 -21.64 13.21
N PHE A 634 13.66 -20.86 12.19
CA PHE A 634 12.76 -19.71 12.33
C PHE A 634 11.40 -20.01 11.69
N ASN A 635 10.32 -19.78 12.42
CA ASN A 635 8.98 -20.13 11.98
C ASN A 635 8.01 -18.95 12.14
N VAL A 636 7.15 -18.74 11.15
CA VAL A 636 6.08 -17.73 11.20
C VAL A 636 4.74 -18.41 10.90
N THR A 637 3.82 -18.41 11.87
CA THR A 637 2.52 -19.08 11.69
C THR A 637 1.50 -18.19 10.96
N MET A 638 0.28 -18.70 10.72
CA MET A 638 -0.79 -17.96 10.00
C MET A 638 -2.19 -18.12 10.61
N GLN A 639 -2.45 -19.10 11.50
CA GLN A 639 -3.81 -19.48 11.89
C GLN A 639 -4.62 -18.32 12.51
N ASN A 640 -4.00 -17.49 13.34
CA ASN A 640 -4.70 -16.43 14.05
C ASN A 640 -4.83 -15.13 13.23
N HIS A 641 -4.45 -15.13 11.95
CA HIS A 641 -4.43 -13.94 11.09
C HIS A 641 -5.83 -13.29 10.98
N GLY A 642 -5.81 -11.98 10.68
CA GLY A 642 -6.98 -11.11 10.66
C GLY A 642 -8.11 -11.52 9.70
N GLY A 643 -9.29 -10.89 9.91
CA GLY A 643 -10.52 -11.15 9.17
C GLY A 643 -11.54 -11.98 9.96
N TYR A 644 -11.72 -11.68 11.24
CA TYR A 644 -12.47 -12.47 12.25
C TYR A 644 -14.00 -12.53 12.06
N ALA A 645 -14.47 -12.56 10.81
CA ALA A 645 -15.86 -12.90 10.53
C ALA A 645 -16.12 -14.39 10.84
N PRO A 646 -17.35 -14.75 11.25
CA PRO A 646 -17.73 -16.15 11.42
C PRO A 646 -17.53 -16.95 10.13
N THR A 647 -17.03 -18.17 10.25
CA THR A 647 -16.83 -19.11 9.14
C THR A 647 -17.51 -20.44 9.44
N ASN A 648 -17.75 -21.25 8.40
CA ASN A 648 -18.43 -22.54 8.55
C ASN A 648 -17.53 -23.64 9.14
N ASP A 649 -16.21 -23.44 9.13
CA ASP A 649 -15.18 -24.39 9.58
C ASP A 649 -14.67 -24.11 11.00
N LEU A 650 -15.16 -23.05 11.66
CA LEU A 650 -14.82 -22.70 13.03
C LEU A 650 -16.08 -22.39 13.84
N THR A 651 -16.29 -23.15 14.90
CA THR A 651 -17.30 -22.84 15.92
C THR A 651 -16.62 -22.14 17.08
N PRO A 652 -16.96 -20.88 17.42
CA PRO A 652 -16.41 -20.21 18.59
C PRO A 652 -16.67 -21.01 19.88
N THR A 653 -15.65 -21.16 20.71
CA THR A 653 -15.74 -21.88 22.00
C THR A 653 -15.98 -20.95 23.18
N PHE A 654 -15.90 -19.64 22.96
CA PHE A 654 -16.14 -18.59 23.94
C PHE A 654 -17.35 -17.77 23.52
N SER A 655 -18.08 -17.23 24.50
CA SER A 655 -19.13 -16.24 24.24
C SER A 655 -18.87 -14.92 24.97
N MET A 656 -18.95 -13.83 24.20
CA MET A 656 -18.77 -12.44 24.62
C MET A 656 -20.09 -11.67 24.68
N LYS A 657 -21.23 -12.32 24.41
CA LYS A 657 -22.57 -11.69 24.47
C LYS A 657 -22.85 -10.91 25.75
N LYS A 658 -22.33 -11.37 26.89
CA LYS A 658 -22.50 -10.66 28.18
C LYS A 658 -21.83 -9.27 28.21
N TYR A 659 -20.84 -9.04 27.35
CA TYR A 659 -20.05 -7.80 27.28
C TYR A 659 -20.49 -6.85 26.15
N GLU A 660 -21.30 -7.29 25.19
CA GLU A 660 -21.70 -6.48 24.02
C GLU A 660 -22.38 -5.16 24.40
N LYS A 661 -23.17 -5.17 25.49
CA LYS A 661 -23.83 -3.97 25.99
C LYS A 661 -22.83 -2.93 26.49
N GLU A 662 -21.75 -3.37 27.14
CA GLU A 662 -20.68 -2.50 27.64
C GLU A 662 -19.79 -2.01 26.50
N ALA A 663 -19.45 -2.91 25.57
CA ALA A 663 -18.68 -2.62 24.37
C ALA A 663 -19.41 -1.69 23.40
N GLY A 664 -20.75 -1.63 23.46
CA GLY A 664 -21.57 -0.83 22.55
C GLY A 664 -21.64 -1.38 21.13
N GLY A 665 -21.39 -2.68 20.93
CA GLY A 665 -21.37 -3.30 19.60
C GLY A 665 -21.12 -4.81 19.61
N ASP A 666 -21.04 -5.40 18.41
CA ASP A 666 -20.82 -6.82 18.17
C ASP A 666 -19.39 -7.25 18.58
N LEU A 667 -19.28 -8.33 19.35
CA LEU A 667 -18.02 -8.91 19.83
C LEU A 667 -17.70 -10.27 19.20
N ASN A 668 -18.43 -10.71 18.18
CA ASN A 668 -18.10 -11.92 17.40
C ASN A 668 -16.62 -11.97 16.94
N PRO A 669 -15.98 -10.87 16.48
CA PRO A 669 -14.56 -10.88 16.14
C PRO A 669 -13.66 -11.35 17.29
N LEU A 670 -13.97 -10.93 18.52
CA LEU A 670 -13.23 -11.33 19.72
C LEU A 670 -13.46 -12.81 20.05
N GLU A 671 -14.70 -13.32 19.93
CA GLU A 671 -15.01 -14.74 20.14
C GLU A 671 -14.23 -15.65 19.17
N VAL A 672 -14.19 -15.27 17.88
CA VAL A 672 -13.44 -15.99 16.83
C VAL A 672 -11.94 -15.96 17.13
N TYR A 673 -11.40 -14.79 17.48
CA TYR A 673 -9.99 -14.62 17.81
C TYR A 673 -9.58 -15.45 19.05
N ASP A 674 -10.32 -15.36 20.14
CA ASP A 674 -10.04 -16.11 21.36
C ASP A 674 -10.05 -17.62 21.12
N THR A 675 -10.96 -18.09 20.25
CA THR A 675 -11.05 -19.50 19.86
C THR A 675 -9.80 -19.97 19.12
N VAL A 676 -9.30 -19.20 18.13
CA VAL A 676 -8.10 -19.60 17.38
C VAL A 676 -6.83 -19.51 18.23
N VAL A 677 -6.74 -18.53 19.14
CA VAL A 677 -5.64 -18.44 20.11
C VAL A 677 -5.61 -19.66 21.03
N ARG A 678 -6.78 -20.15 21.48
CA ARG A 678 -6.85 -21.39 22.26
C ARG A 678 -6.32 -22.60 21.48
N LEU A 679 -6.64 -22.72 20.20
CA LEU A 679 -6.13 -23.79 19.36
C LEU A 679 -4.60 -23.71 19.17
N SER A 680 -4.06 -22.49 19.12
CA SER A 680 -2.62 -22.23 19.06
C SER A 680 -1.93 -22.64 20.37
N ASP A 681 -2.51 -22.35 21.53
CA ASP A 681 -2.04 -22.82 22.84
C ASP A 681 -1.97 -24.37 22.90
N ASP A 682 -3.00 -25.06 22.41
CA ASP A 682 -3.04 -26.52 22.33
C ASP A 682 -1.96 -27.09 21.37
N ALA A 683 -1.73 -26.43 20.22
CA ALA A 683 -0.70 -26.82 19.26
C ALA A 683 0.72 -26.65 19.85
N ILE A 684 0.95 -25.54 20.53
CA ILE A 684 2.20 -25.24 21.24
C ILE A 684 2.44 -26.26 22.36
N LYS A 685 1.39 -26.62 23.11
CA LYS A 685 1.48 -27.69 24.12
C LYS A 685 2.00 -28.99 23.53
N LYS A 686 1.44 -29.42 22.41
CA LYS A 686 1.87 -30.65 21.72
C LYS A 686 3.36 -30.57 21.30
N LEU A 687 3.80 -29.41 20.81
CA LEU A 687 5.22 -29.20 20.44
C LEU A 687 6.14 -29.34 21.66
N ILE A 688 5.83 -28.64 22.76
CA ILE A 688 6.64 -28.69 23.99
C ILE A 688 6.63 -30.09 24.60
N ASP A 689 5.48 -30.77 24.66
CA ASP A 689 5.37 -32.16 25.17
C ASP A 689 6.26 -33.15 24.38
N THR A 690 6.48 -32.89 23.08
CA THR A 690 7.41 -33.66 22.24
C THR A 690 8.85 -33.36 22.63
N TYR A 691 9.27 -32.09 22.56
CA TYR A 691 10.67 -31.71 22.77
C TYR A 691 11.13 -31.81 24.24
N GLN A 692 10.20 -31.87 25.19
CA GLN A 692 10.51 -32.17 26.59
C GLN A 692 11.14 -33.56 26.76
N LYS A 693 10.85 -34.49 25.86
CA LYS A 693 11.39 -35.86 25.87
C LYS A 693 12.63 -36.02 25.00
N ASP A 694 13.06 -34.95 24.32
CA ASP A 694 14.24 -34.98 23.46
C ASP A 694 15.51 -35.16 24.32
N PRO A 695 16.40 -36.10 23.98
CA PRO A 695 17.65 -36.30 24.72
C PRO A 695 18.65 -35.15 24.55
N GLU A 696 18.56 -34.39 23.45
CA GLU A 696 19.44 -33.26 23.17
C GLU A 696 18.90 -31.98 23.83
N PRO A 697 19.76 -31.00 24.16
CA PRO A 697 19.30 -29.74 24.72
C PRO A 697 18.50 -28.93 23.68
N VAL A 698 17.26 -28.57 24.01
CA VAL A 698 16.34 -27.81 23.13
C VAL A 698 15.93 -26.51 23.80
N MET A 699 15.93 -25.44 23.01
CA MET A 699 15.35 -24.14 23.35
C MET A 699 14.23 -23.81 22.36
N ILE A 700 13.04 -23.50 22.87
CA ILE A 700 11.89 -23.06 22.08
C ILE A 700 11.54 -21.64 22.49
N ILE A 701 11.53 -20.74 21.52
CA ILE A 701 11.12 -19.34 21.67
C ILE A 701 9.77 -19.17 21.00
N ILE A 702 8.79 -18.63 21.72
CA ILE A 702 7.43 -18.38 21.22
C ILE A 702 7.09 -16.94 21.55
N TYR A 703 6.66 -16.16 20.56
CA TYR A 703 6.25 -14.79 20.79
C TYR A 703 5.20 -14.35 19.78
N GLY A 704 4.34 -13.43 20.19
CA GLY A 704 3.37 -12.78 19.30
C GLY A 704 3.99 -11.64 18.52
N ASP A 705 3.70 -11.55 17.22
CA ASP A 705 4.19 -10.47 16.37
C ASP A 705 3.45 -9.15 16.60
N HIS A 706 2.14 -9.20 16.85
CA HIS A 706 1.32 -8.06 17.24
C HIS A 706 -0.04 -8.45 17.84
N GLN A 707 -0.76 -7.46 18.38
CA GLN A 707 -2.16 -7.67 18.74
C GLN A 707 -3.08 -7.64 17.50
N PRO A 708 -4.22 -8.36 17.53
CA PRO A 708 -5.18 -8.35 16.44
C PRO A 708 -5.90 -7.00 16.28
N ALA A 709 -6.45 -6.75 15.09
CA ALA A 709 -7.47 -5.73 14.86
C ALA A 709 -8.87 -6.35 14.95
N LEU A 710 -9.61 -6.05 16.03
CA LEU A 710 -10.90 -6.68 16.36
C LEU A 710 -12.11 -5.75 16.18
N GLY A 711 -11.87 -4.46 15.89
CA GLY A 711 -12.90 -3.45 15.66
C GLY A 711 -13.25 -2.62 16.91
N ASP A 712 -13.93 -1.50 16.70
CA ASP A 712 -14.13 -0.44 17.71
C ASP A 712 -14.79 -0.92 18.99
N ALA A 713 -15.77 -1.83 18.91
CA ALA A 713 -16.45 -2.38 20.08
C ALA A 713 -15.51 -3.21 20.95
N ALA A 714 -14.69 -4.06 20.33
CA ALA A 714 -13.67 -4.83 21.04
C ALA A 714 -12.58 -3.91 21.61
N ASP A 715 -12.13 -2.90 20.86
CA ASP A 715 -11.16 -1.93 21.33
C ASP A 715 -11.66 -1.17 22.55
N LYS A 716 -12.92 -0.72 22.53
CA LYS A 716 -13.56 -0.05 23.66
C LYS A 716 -13.63 -0.94 24.90
N LEU A 717 -13.99 -2.22 24.72
CA LEU A 717 -14.04 -3.18 25.83
C LEU A 717 -12.64 -3.45 26.40
N LEU A 718 -11.65 -3.66 25.53
CA LEU A 718 -10.32 -4.13 25.90
C LEU A 718 -9.44 -3.02 26.48
N PHE A 719 -9.56 -1.79 25.96
CA PHE A 719 -8.68 -0.67 26.29
C PHE A 719 -9.40 0.54 26.89
N GLY A 720 -10.73 0.53 26.95
CA GLY A 720 -11.54 1.70 27.34
C GLY A 720 -11.74 2.70 26.19
N GLU A 721 -12.35 3.84 26.50
CA GLU A 721 -12.39 4.97 25.55
C GLU A 721 -10.99 5.58 25.46
N GLU A 722 -10.56 6.00 24.26
CA GLU A 722 -9.30 6.74 24.07
C GLU A 722 -9.34 8.06 24.85
N GLN A 723 -8.98 7.99 26.12
CA GLN A 723 -8.58 9.15 26.88
C GLN A 723 -7.08 9.28 26.70
N ALA A 724 -6.63 10.47 26.30
CA ALA A 724 -5.22 10.79 26.31
C ALA A 724 -4.77 10.87 27.78
N GLY A 725 -4.45 9.73 28.39
CA GLY A 725 -3.78 9.70 29.69
C GLY A 725 -2.49 10.50 29.60
N GLU A 726 -2.22 11.32 30.62
CA GLU A 726 -1.03 12.20 30.71
C GLU A 726 0.31 11.42 30.72
N ASP A 727 0.29 10.08 30.80
CA ASP A 727 1.47 9.23 31.00
C ASP A 727 1.88 8.37 29.78
N GLY A 728 1.16 8.42 28.65
CA GLY A 728 1.50 7.71 27.41
C GLY A 728 1.49 6.17 27.46
N LYS A 729 1.31 5.55 28.64
CA LYS A 729 1.36 4.09 28.84
C LYS A 729 0.15 3.38 28.26
N GLU A 730 -1.01 4.02 28.35
CA GLU A 730 -2.27 3.51 27.79
C GLU A 730 -2.16 3.29 26.27
N LYS A 731 -1.36 4.11 25.57
CA LYS A 731 -1.10 3.93 24.13
C LYS A 731 -0.32 2.65 23.85
N LEU A 732 0.62 2.28 24.71
CA LEU A 732 1.43 1.07 24.56
C LEU A 732 0.68 -0.22 24.88
N ALA A 733 -0.45 -0.15 25.62
CA ALA A 733 -1.30 -1.32 25.88
C ALA A 733 -1.80 -1.97 24.57
N LYS A 734 -1.97 -1.19 23.51
CA LYS A 734 -2.36 -1.66 22.17
C LYS A 734 -1.23 -2.38 21.42
N TYR A 735 0.01 -2.34 21.92
CA TYR A 735 1.22 -2.82 21.25
C TYR A 735 2.01 -3.82 22.09
N LYS A 736 1.30 -4.68 22.84
CA LYS A 736 1.89 -5.64 23.76
C LYS A 736 1.43 -7.07 23.41
N THR A 737 2.38 -8.00 23.33
CA THR A 737 2.16 -9.43 23.09
C THR A 737 2.95 -10.25 24.12
N PRO A 738 2.70 -11.55 24.31
CA PRO A 738 3.52 -12.40 25.16
C PRO A 738 4.80 -12.86 24.44
N PHE A 739 5.84 -13.16 25.22
CA PHE A 739 6.95 -13.99 24.78
C PHE A 739 7.32 -15.04 25.84
N ILE A 740 7.85 -16.17 25.38
CA ILE A 740 8.29 -17.31 26.18
C ILE A 740 9.57 -17.87 25.55
N ILE A 741 10.58 -18.14 26.37
CA ILE A 741 11.78 -18.93 26.05
C ILE A 741 11.79 -20.10 27.02
N TRP A 742 11.50 -21.29 26.50
CA TRP A 742 11.43 -22.53 27.27
C TRP A 742 12.58 -23.48 26.88
N THR A 743 13.11 -24.23 27.85
CA THR A 743 14.14 -25.23 27.61
C THR A 743 13.83 -26.59 28.22
N ASN A 744 14.26 -27.67 27.55
CA ASN A 744 14.17 -29.03 28.13
C ASN A 744 15.31 -29.34 29.13
N TYR A 745 16.26 -28.41 29.29
CA TYR A 745 17.33 -28.43 30.28
C TYR A 745 17.15 -27.31 31.31
N GLU A 746 17.92 -27.36 32.39
CA GLU A 746 17.85 -26.39 33.48
C GLU A 746 18.19 -24.97 33.01
N THR A 747 17.23 -24.07 33.16
CA THR A 747 17.34 -22.63 32.86
C THR A 747 16.63 -21.85 33.97
N PRO A 748 17.15 -20.68 34.40
CA PRO A 748 16.50 -19.88 35.43
C PRO A 748 15.07 -19.50 35.07
N GLU A 749 14.15 -19.64 36.04
CA GLU A 749 12.79 -19.11 35.91
C GLU A 749 12.82 -17.59 36.06
N LYS A 750 12.34 -16.87 35.04
CA LYS A 750 12.36 -15.39 35.07
C LYS A 750 11.13 -14.81 34.36
N ARG A 751 10.52 -13.79 34.97
CA ARG A 751 9.51 -12.94 34.32
C ARG A 751 10.11 -11.57 33.99
N ILE A 752 9.87 -11.08 32.77
CA ILE A 752 10.26 -9.74 32.31
C ILE A 752 8.99 -8.97 31.94
N ASP A 753 8.61 -7.99 32.74
CA ASP A 753 7.32 -7.31 32.57
C ASP A 753 7.31 -6.33 31.38
N ALA A 754 8.49 -5.91 30.90
CA ALA A 754 8.64 -5.07 29.72
C ALA A 754 9.94 -5.37 28.96
N LEU A 755 9.80 -5.73 27.69
CA LEU A 755 10.87 -5.98 26.74
C LEU A 755 10.35 -5.59 25.35
N SER A 756 11.01 -4.71 24.60
CA SER A 756 10.66 -4.51 23.19
C SER A 756 11.26 -5.56 22.26
N ALA A 757 10.64 -5.79 21.10
CA ALA A 757 11.01 -6.84 20.14
C ALA A 757 12.49 -6.81 19.71
N ASN A 758 13.08 -5.62 19.60
CA ASN A 758 14.49 -5.42 19.25
C ASN A 758 15.48 -5.99 20.28
N TYR A 759 15.04 -6.35 21.49
CA TYR A 759 15.88 -6.96 22.51
C TYR A 759 15.79 -8.49 22.57
N LEU A 760 14.93 -9.11 21.75
CA LEU A 760 14.84 -10.57 21.72
C LEU A 760 16.15 -11.22 21.29
N SER A 761 16.90 -10.62 20.35
CA SER A 761 18.21 -11.16 19.96
C SER A 761 19.16 -11.28 21.15
N TYR A 762 19.32 -10.20 21.92
CA TYR A 762 20.13 -10.17 23.13
C TYR A 762 19.65 -11.18 24.17
N LEU A 763 18.34 -11.23 24.43
CA LEU A 763 17.77 -12.12 25.44
C LEU A 763 17.96 -13.59 25.05
N ILE A 764 17.80 -13.94 23.78
CA ILE A 764 18.01 -15.30 23.26
C ILE A 764 19.46 -15.72 23.44
N LEU A 765 20.42 -14.88 23.04
CA LEU A 765 21.84 -15.19 23.18
C LEU A 765 22.23 -15.36 24.65
N LYS A 766 21.76 -14.46 25.53
CA LYS A 766 22.02 -14.54 26.97
C LYS A 766 21.45 -15.83 27.58
N THR A 767 20.23 -16.19 27.21
CA THR A 767 19.56 -17.39 27.73
C THR A 767 20.22 -18.68 27.21
N ALA A 768 20.75 -18.65 25.97
CA ALA A 768 21.46 -19.77 25.37
C ALA A 768 22.91 -19.94 25.88
N GLY A 769 23.40 -19.00 26.69
CA GLY A 769 24.79 -18.95 27.14
C GLY A 769 25.77 -18.65 26.00
N GLU A 770 25.31 -17.94 24.97
CA GLU A 770 26.10 -17.63 23.78
C GLU A 770 26.79 -16.26 23.92
N PRO A 771 28.03 -16.08 23.40
CA PRO A 771 28.77 -14.84 23.55
C PRO A 771 28.15 -13.69 22.74
N LEU A 772 27.98 -12.55 23.39
CA LEU A 772 27.50 -11.33 22.77
C LEU A 772 28.53 -10.74 21.80
N THR A 773 28.03 -10.16 20.72
CA THR A 773 28.79 -9.23 19.87
C THR A 773 28.85 -7.85 20.54
N PRO A 774 29.71 -6.92 20.08
CA PRO A 774 29.66 -5.53 20.54
C PRO A 774 28.27 -4.89 20.36
N TYR A 775 27.59 -5.13 19.24
CA TYR A 775 26.24 -4.64 18.99
C TYR A 775 25.23 -5.21 20.01
N GLU A 776 25.30 -6.50 20.30
CA GLU A 776 24.44 -7.15 21.29
C GLU A 776 24.70 -6.65 22.71
N ALA A 777 25.95 -6.31 23.04
CA ALA A 777 26.29 -5.64 24.30
C ALA A 777 25.73 -4.20 24.38
N LEU A 778 25.72 -3.46 23.27
CA LEU A 778 25.09 -2.15 23.16
C LEU A 778 23.58 -2.23 23.40
N ILE A 779 22.87 -3.09 22.68
CA ILE A 779 21.41 -3.22 22.89
C ILE A 779 21.10 -3.81 24.27
N GLY A 780 21.95 -4.68 24.82
CA GLY A 780 21.84 -5.16 26.19
C GLY A 780 21.96 -4.05 27.22
N ARG A 781 22.88 -3.09 27.02
CA ARG A 781 22.99 -1.89 27.85
C ARG A 781 21.80 -0.95 27.66
N CYS A 782 21.27 -0.83 26.43
CA CYS A 782 20.05 -0.07 26.15
C CYS A 782 18.87 -0.66 26.92
N PHE A 783 18.71 -1.99 26.94
CA PHE A 783 17.64 -2.67 27.66
C PHE A 783 17.66 -2.38 29.17
N GLU A 784 18.85 -2.24 29.78
CA GLU A 784 18.96 -1.91 31.21
C GLU A 784 18.44 -0.51 31.55
N GLU A 785 18.54 0.44 30.62
CA GLU A 785 18.11 1.84 30.82
C GLU A 785 16.73 2.13 30.21
N TYR A 786 16.39 1.46 29.11
CA TYR A 786 15.20 1.61 28.30
C TYR A 786 14.66 0.22 27.92
N PRO A 787 13.90 -0.45 28.81
CA PRO A 787 13.35 -1.79 28.56
C PRO A 787 12.41 -1.85 27.35
N VAL A 788 11.85 -0.70 26.94
CA VAL A 788 11.03 -0.58 25.73
C VAL A 788 11.57 0.53 24.84
N ILE A 789 11.95 0.16 23.61
CA ILE A 789 12.23 1.07 22.49
C ILE A 789 11.46 0.55 21.27
N SER A 790 10.23 1.03 21.08
CA SER A 790 9.41 0.73 19.90
C SER A 790 9.08 1.99 19.11
N ALA A 791 8.47 1.83 17.93
CA ALA A 791 7.97 2.96 17.16
C ALA A 791 6.98 3.82 17.97
N TYR A 792 6.09 3.19 18.74
CA TYR A 792 4.98 3.89 19.42
C TYR A 792 5.28 4.35 20.85
N GLY A 793 6.44 3.98 21.40
CA GLY A 793 6.84 4.49 22.70
C GLY A 793 8.19 3.97 23.19
N ILE A 794 8.83 4.82 23.98
CA ILE A 794 10.02 4.47 24.78
C ILE A 794 9.63 4.48 26.25
N LEU A 795 9.95 3.41 26.99
CA LEU A 795 9.87 3.37 28.45
C LEU A 795 11.28 3.29 29.02
N ASP A 796 11.57 4.10 30.04
CA ASP A 796 12.79 3.98 30.82
C ASP A 796 12.70 2.84 31.86
N LYS A 797 13.82 2.55 32.53
CA LYS A 797 13.96 1.51 33.55
C LYS A 797 13.05 1.68 34.76
N ASP A 798 12.58 2.90 35.03
CA ASP A 798 11.64 3.22 36.10
C ASP A 798 10.18 3.10 35.60
N GLY A 799 10.02 2.66 34.34
CA GLY A 799 8.75 2.48 33.67
C GLY A 799 8.10 3.79 33.28
N LYS A 800 8.82 4.92 33.20
CA LYS A 800 8.26 6.20 32.78
C LYS A 800 8.27 6.29 31.25
N TYR A 801 7.17 6.81 30.70
CA TYR A 801 7.08 7.10 29.27
C TYR A 801 7.96 8.28 28.90
N VAL A 802 8.79 8.08 27.87
CA VAL A 802 9.74 9.07 27.38
C VAL A 802 9.16 9.81 26.19
N GLU A 803 8.82 9.10 25.11
CA GLU A 803 8.38 9.71 23.86
C GLU A 803 7.72 8.71 22.89
N ASN A 804 6.85 9.19 21.99
CA ASN A 804 6.39 8.44 20.81
C ASN A 804 7.31 8.74 19.62
N MET A 805 8.14 7.77 19.22
CA MET A 805 9.07 7.96 18.10
C MET A 805 8.37 7.99 16.74
N ALA A 806 7.15 7.46 16.60
CA ALA A 806 6.37 7.55 15.36
C ALA A 806 5.83 8.96 15.14
N ASP A 807 5.42 9.65 16.21
CA ASP A 807 4.79 10.97 16.17
C ASP A 807 5.75 12.13 16.49
N ALA A 808 6.99 11.83 16.86
CA ALA A 808 7.96 12.83 17.29
C ALA A 808 8.31 13.84 16.19
N GLU A 809 8.03 15.13 16.44
CA GLU A 809 8.36 16.23 15.51
C GLU A 809 9.87 16.37 15.27
N ASN A 810 10.70 16.06 16.28
CA ASN A 810 12.15 16.20 16.20
C ASN A 810 12.89 15.03 16.88
N LYS A 811 12.98 13.91 16.17
CA LYS A 811 13.72 12.70 16.61
C LYS A 811 15.16 13.00 17.01
N ASP A 812 15.88 13.83 16.25
CA ASP A 812 17.26 14.18 16.57
C ASP A 812 17.39 14.87 17.93
N ALA A 813 16.48 15.77 18.29
CA ALA A 813 16.52 16.43 19.59
C ALA A 813 16.32 15.47 20.77
N ILE A 814 15.56 14.38 20.57
CA ILE A 814 15.36 13.33 21.57
C ILE A 814 16.63 12.49 21.71
N LEU A 815 17.20 12.04 20.59
CA LEU A 815 18.43 11.25 20.58
C LEU A 815 19.61 12.03 21.19
N GLN A 816 19.76 13.32 20.86
CA GLN A 816 20.87 14.14 21.37
C GLN A 816 20.83 14.39 22.88
N LYS A 817 19.69 14.17 23.55
CA LYS A 817 19.59 14.24 25.02
C LYS A 817 20.05 12.96 25.70
N ASN A 818 20.28 11.88 24.94
CA ASN A 818 20.52 10.56 25.47
C ASN A 818 21.60 9.83 24.69
N GLU A 819 22.80 9.79 25.26
CA GLU A 819 23.98 9.21 24.63
C GLU A 819 23.78 7.75 24.22
N ILE A 820 23.14 6.93 25.06
CA ILE A 820 22.95 5.51 24.75
C ILE A 820 21.94 5.26 23.62
N LEU A 821 20.86 6.03 23.56
CA LEU A 821 19.91 5.99 22.44
C LEU A 821 20.56 6.51 21.15
N LEU A 822 21.42 7.52 21.26
CA LEU A 822 22.16 8.06 20.12
C LEU A 822 23.16 7.06 19.57
N ASP A 823 23.91 6.37 20.44
CA ASP A 823 24.84 5.31 20.06
C ASP A 823 24.12 4.16 19.37
N TYR A 824 22.96 3.78 19.89
CA TYR A 824 22.12 2.76 19.26
C TYR A 824 21.63 3.22 17.87
N ALA A 825 21.15 4.46 17.74
CA ALA A 825 20.73 5.01 16.45
C ALA A 825 21.89 5.09 15.44
N TYR A 826 23.11 5.46 15.87
CA TYR A 826 24.30 5.46 15.03
C TYR A 826 24.69 4.04 14.58
N ALA A 827 24.69 3.07 15.50
CA ALA A 827 24.99 1.68 15.19
C ALA A 827 23.98 1.10 14.19
N GLN A 828 22.69 1.32 14.40
CA GLN A 828 21.64 0.89 13.48
C GLN A 828 21.75 1.56 12.11
N TYR A 829 22.00 2.88 12.06
CA TYR A 829 22.19 3.58 10.80
C TYR A 829 23.39 3.03 10.01
N ASN A 830 24.49 2.73 10.70
CA ASN A 830 25.65 2.07 10.10
C ASN A 830 25.33 0.65 9.59
N ASN A 831 24.49 -0.09 10.31
CA ASN A 831 24.06 -1.43 9.93
C ASN A 831 23.25 -1.43 8.62
N LEU A 832 22.29 -0.52 8.49
CA LEU A 832 21.28 -0.56 7.42
C LEU A 832 21.63 0.29 6.20
N PHE A 833 22.24 1.47 6.42
CA PHE A 833 22.28 2.52 5.38
C PHE A 833 23.71 2.87 4.95
N ASP A 834 24.68 2.93 5.86
CA ASP A 834 26.05 3.29 5.50
C ASP A 834 26.68 2.23 4.58
N LYS A 835 27.41 2.68 3.56
CA LYS A 835 28.18 1.80 2.65
C LYS A 835 29.48 1.30 3.31
N ASN A 836 30.01 2.05 4.27
CA ASN A 836 31.20 1.70 5.06
C ASN A 836 30.75 1.10 6.41
N ARG A 837 30.03 -0.01 6.36
CA ARG A 837 29.55 -0.69 7.58
C ARG A 837 30.75 -1.19 8.41
N VAL A 838 30.72 -0.94 9.72
CA VAL A 838 31.73 -1.41 10.67
C VAL A 838 31.40 -2.84 11.08
N GLU A 839 31.75 -3.80 10.22
CA GLU A 839 31.39 -5.23 10.36
C GLU A 839 31.69 -5.83 11.73
N LYS A 840 32.83 -5.45 12.33
CA LYS A 840 33.29 -5.91 13.64
C LYS A 840 32.35 -5.58 14.80
N LEU A 841 31.43 -4.62 14.63
CA LEU A 841 30.39 -4.33 15.62
C LEU A 841 29.38 -5.50 15.71
N PHE A 842 29.16 -6.20 14.60
CA PHE A 842 28.11 -7.21 14.45
C PHE A 842 28.65 -8.65 14.45
N THR A 843 29.95 -8.84 14.65
CA THR A 843 30.59 -10.15 14.74
C THR A 843 31.03 -10.46 16.16
N GLN A 844 31.20 -11.74 16.49
CA GLN A 844 31.79 -12.14 17.76
C GLN A 844 33.22 -11.61 17.89
N ILE A 845 33.58 -11.20 19.10
CA ILE A 845 34.96 -10.84 19.41
C ILE A 845 35.76 -12.15 19.47
N PRO A 846 36.90 -12.24 18.74
CA PRO A 846 37.80 -13.38 18.89
C PRO A 846 38.17 -13.56 20.37
N LYS A 847 38.27 -14.81 20.84
CA LYS A 847 38.91 -15.06 22.13
C LYS A 847 40.34 -14.54 22.01
N GLU A 848 40.73 -13.60 22.87
CA GLU A 848 42.12 -13.16 22.94
C GLU A 848 42.98 -14.42 23.20
N GLU A 849 43.94 -14.68 22.31
CA GLU A 849 45.01 -15.61 22.66
C GLU A 849 45.67 -15.06 23.91
N PRO A 850 45.90 -15.87 24.96
CA PRO A 850 46.62 -15.38 26.13
C PRO A 850 47.94 -14.78 25.67
N GLU A 851 48.24 -13.54 26.09
CA GLU A 851 49.52 -12.89 25.82
C GLU A 851 50.64 -13.89 26.16
N LYS A 852 51.43 -14.24 25.14
CA LYS A 852 52.50 -15.23 25.24
C LYS A 852 53.66 -14.75 26.09
#